data_AF-A0ABD1EJX8-F1
#
_entry.id   AF-A0ABD1EJX8-F1
#
_cell.length_a   1.000
_cell.length_b   1.000
_cell.length_c   1.000
_cell.angle_alpha   90.00
_cell.angle_beta   90.00
_cell.angle_gamma   90.00
#
_symmetry.space_group_name_H-M   'P 1'
#
loop_
_entity.id
_entity.type
_entity.pdbx_description
1 polymer ?
#
loop_
_entity_poly.entity_id
_entity_poly.type
_entity_poly.pdbx_seq_one_letter_code
_entity_poly.pdbx_strand_id
1 'polypeptide(L)'
;MPSIDLRRQRKQLGKINEFNILSSFIFYIVFIFPLTTDQQTLLNNNQRIKQLNTDLLHVENYFLTYNSKQEQNENRFKYFKNFKVGNGNFSHNGGDKVKESRQKEISDAMDHGIRSLNELIEVKEPYLYKLGFFLNEHEPAAKVASFGSPKSPRAHLISQIGYATLEASKKLAESLHKTSGRQPPGIPLDLQSRLSLEECPFNNEPPPTPRCSPSTQRYRTFDGTCNNFEHPSRGSALIPMQRFLPPVYEDGIQSVRLSVFGTNLASPRQISTRIHSDRNREIKSVTLMFTQWGQFIDHDLTSTVKSRGFNGSIPRCCEDGGRRILPLQFLHPSCLPIEIPRNDPFFSQFGLGCMEFIRSSPSTTINCELGWREQINQVTSYLDASTIYGSDRDVANSMRTFRNGMIFYGSQPDNNLLDVNLCKAGAVAEDCMQPGDSRLNENPGLIALHTVFVRYHNRIANILSRMNAHWNDEKVYQETRRIVVAVIQHITYKEYLPIVVGPDVMDLFDLRVAKSGYYEQYDPKVNPTVSNSFSTVAFRFGHSMVQNSFIRSNSNHQPLPNNVTFHEEFSNHENIWSPGSVDRLLLGFINQPSQKRDEFISNELTNHLFQFSGPFGMDLAAINIQRARDHGIPPYTYWREPCGLTPVKKWSDLDEIMNTNVNSRIQSLYSHVDDIDLFTAGLAEKPLRGGVVGPTFACIIAQQFQNLRKGDRFWYENQFVESAFSPMQLQEIRKVSLSQVLCETMDEFETVQPFVFLSADSFFNIRVPCRSEFKHFDLAAWRETPFDLNNDLTLTKQLKRRKRANKSKSQKSKTTKLIKTTSTSTTQNKTKQNEVKFRNATNVLESSNNNRPLQVNINIQVLHQPTNTKRPMITSKPEHNYVVLVTPRPTTTRRPFTNITYPTFLYSQAYNKPDNYNLATNKPQFLNNMINYASVNVHKRPNIHLNTYRPTIFEDQPFSVSNKPTQYYSTNKPLQNSYSLSSNNYFNEKRRPQLDGLDDIFMEFFYNSDRTVESAININDKLDF
;
A
#
# COMPACT_ATOMS: atom_id res chain seq x y z
N MET A 1 -52.52 -13.67 36.69
CA MET A 1 -52.55 -14.34 38.01
C MET A 1 -51.31 -15.19 38.14
N PRO A 2 -50.75 -15.40 39.35
CA PRO A 2 -50.72 -14.53 40.54
C PRO A 2 -49.43 -13.66 40.54
N SER A 3 -49.14 -12.60 41.31
CA SER A 3 -49.63 -11.97 42.56
C SER A 3 -49.12 -12.54 43.89
N ILE A 4 -48.48 -11.66 44.70
CA ILE A 4 -48.05 -11.80 46.13
C ILE A 4 -46.65 -12.45 46.28
N ASP A 5 -45.71 -11.95 47.11
CA ASP A 5 -45.83 -11.05 48.28
C ASP A 5 -44.81 -9.87 48.35
N LEU A 6 -45.08 -8.90 49.24
CA LEU A 6 -44.25 -7.76 49.62
C LEU A 6 -44.27 -7.56 51.15
N ARG A 7 -43.22 -7.96 51.91
CA ARG A 7 -42.92 -7.42 53.27
C ARG A 7 -41.54 -7.80 53.86
N ARG A 8 -40.62 -6.83 53.87
CA ARG A 8 -39.86 -6.31 55.04
C ARG A 8 -38.92 -5.20 54.52
N GLN A 9 -39.25 -3.93 54.77
CA GLN A 9 -38.71 -3.11 55.87
C GLN A 9 -37.17 -3.07 55.92
N ARG A 10 -36.47 -1.94 56.10
CA ARG A 10 -36.70 -0.47 56.07
C ARG A 10 -35.50 0.12 56.84
N LYS A 11 -34.97 1.28 56.44
CA LYS A 11 -33.77 1.95 57.02
C LYS A 11 -32.45 1.24 56.60
N GLN A 12 -31.33 1.94 56.41
CA GLN A 12 -31.06 3.37 56.64
C GLN A 12 -31.44 4.28 55.44
N LEU A 13 -31.45 5.60 55.64
CA LEU A 13 -31.99 6.59 54.69
C LEU A 13 -31.41 8.00 54.95
N GLY A 14 -31.00 8.70 53.89
CA GLY A 14 -30.52 10.10 53.88
C GLY A 14 -29.18 10.23 53.13
N LYS A 15 -28.98 11.10 52.13
CA LYS A 15 -29.76 12.25 51.61
C LYS A 15 -29.55 12.37 50.07
N ILE A 16 -30.47 12.82 49.19
CA ILE A 16 -31.80 13.49 49.27
C ILE A 16 -31.69 14.93 49.82
N ASN A 17 -31.84 16.02 49.06
CA ASN A 17 -32.73 16.31 47.91
C ASN A 17 -32.18 17.55 47.11
N GLU A 18 -32.71 18.14 46.04
CA GLU A 18 -33.88 17.93 45.14
C GLU A 18 -33.68 18.78 43.86
N PHE A 19 -34.27 18.43 42.72
CA PHE A 19 -35.37 19.23 42.13
C PHE A 19 -36.09 18.45 41.01
N ASN A 20 -37.42 18.51 41.01
CA ASN A 20 -38.26 17.65 40.17
C ASN A 20 -39.55 18.41 39.81
N ILE A 21 -39.90 18.48 38.52
CA ILE A 21 -41.15 19.09 38.02
C ILE A 21 -41.66 18.24 36.84
N LEU A 22 -42.98 18.11 36.69
CA LEU A 22 -43.74 17.27 35.73
C LEU A 22 -44.07 15.83 36.19
N SER A 23 -44.84 15.73 37.29
CA SER A 23 -45.66 14.54 37.59
C SER A 23 -47.03 14.95 38.14
N SER A 24 -47.91 15.50 37.29
CA SER A 24 -49.34 15.74 37.58
C SER A 24 -50.13 16.10 36.30
N PHE A 25 -50.41 15.12 35.42
CA PHE A 25 -51.42 15.31 34.35
C PHE A 25 -52.06 14.04 33.75
N ILE A 26 -51.66 12.83 34.14
CA ILE A 26 -52.19 11.57 33.56
C ILE A 26 -52.89 10.75 34.66
N PHE A 27 -54.05 11.23 35.13
CA PHE A 27 -54.96 10.43 35.97
C PHE A 27 -56.45 10.84 35.90
N TYR A 28 -56.85 11.47 34.79
CA TYR A 28 -58.27 11.63 34.39
C TYR A 28 -58.37 11.41 32.87
N ILE A 29 -59.56 11.05 32.37
CA ILE A 29 -59.85 10.55 31.00
C ILE A 29 -59.60 9.04 30.81
N VAL A 30 -60.32 8.23 31.60
CA VAL A 30 -60.94 6.97 31.12
C VAL A 30 -62.33 6.89 31.75
N PHE A 31 -63.35 7.40 31.05
CA PHE A 31 -64.78 7.07 31.15
C PHE A 31 -65.59 8.19 30.47
N ILE A 32 -66.07 7.96 29.24
CA ILE A 32 -67.31 8.50 28.63
C ILE A 32 -67.36 8.07 27.14
N PHE A 33 -68.53 7.56 26.71
CA PHE A 33 -68.94 7.22 25.33
C PHE A 33 -68.20 6.09 24.57
N PRO A 34 -68.84 5.46 23.54
CA PRO A 34 -68.85 3.98 23.51
C PRO A 34 -68.47 3.30 22.18
N LEU A 35 -68.35 1.98 22.26
CA LEU A 35 -68.49 0.95 21.21
C LEU A 35 -68.69 1.42 19.76
N THR A 36 -67.59 1.65 19.05
CA THR A 36 -67.40 1.18 17.67
C THR A 36 -65.97 0.63 17.55
N THR A 37 -65.82 -0.66 17.24
CA THR A 37 -64.51 -1.32 17.19
C THR A 37 -64.09 -1.60 15.75
N ASP A 38 -63.13 -0.82 15.26
CA ASP A 38 -62.40 -1.14 14.03
C ASP A 38 -61.22 -2.09 14.35
N GLN A 39 -61.17 -3.23 13.65
CA GLN A 39 -60.09 -4.22 13.77
C GLN A 39 -58.71 -3.66 13.40
N GLN A 40 -58.66 -2.64 12.52
CA GLN A 40 -57.40 -2.08 12.03
C GLN A 40 -56.60 -1.36 13.13
N THR A 41 -57.29 -0.81 14.13
CA THR A 41 -56.67 -0.18 15.32
C THR A 41 -56.00 -1.21 16.25
N LEU A 42 -56.56 -2.43 16.34
CA LEU A 42 -56.01 -3.52 17.14
C LEU A 42 -54.73 -4.12 16.53
N LEU A 43 -54.62 -4.19 15.20
CA LEU A 43 -53.37 -4.59 14.54
C LEU A 43 -52.25 -3.58 14.79
N ASN A 44 -52.51 -2.28 14.61
CA ASN A 44 -51.51 -1.23 14.80
C ASN A 44 -50.97 -1.17 16.24
N ASN A 45 -51.83 -1.38 17.24
CA ASN A 45 -51.39 -1.43 18.64
C ASN A 45 -50.56 -2.69 18.95
N ASN A 46 -50.92 -3.85 18.41
CA ASN A 46 -50.10 -5.08 18.55
C ASN A 46 -48.74 -4.97 17.84
N GLN A 47 -48.67 -4.28 16.69
CA GLN A 47 -47.38 -3.97 16.04
C GLN A 47 -46.54 -3.03 16.90
N ARG A 48 -47.10 -1.94 17.45
CA ARG A 48 -46.39 -1.04 18.37
C ARG A 48 -45.89 -1.74 19.63
N ILE A 49 -46.66 -2.65 20.22
CA ILE A 49 -46.23 -3.40 21.42
C ILE A 49 -45.11 -4.39 21.07
N LYS A 50 -45.16 -5.06 19.90
CA LYS A 50 -44.02 -5.86 19.41
C LYS A 50 -42.78 -5.01 19.18
N GLN A 51 -42.93 -3.81 18.62
CA GLN A 51 -41.82 -2.90 18.35
C GLN A 51 -41.18 -2.42 19.67
N LEU A 52 -41.96 -1.92 20.63
CA LEU A 52 -41.48 -1.54 21.97
C LEU A 52 -40.77 -2.68 22.72
N ASN A 53 -41.25 -3.93 22.61
CA ASN A 53 -40.58 -5.08 23.21
C ASN A 53 -39.27 -5.44 22.46
N THR A 54 -39.21 -5.20 21.15
CA THR A 54 -37.98 -5.38 20.35
C THR A 54 -36.96 -4.30 20.72
N ASP A 55 -37.39 -3.06 20.88
CA ASP A 55 -36.56 -1.93 21.32
C ASP A 55 -36.01 -2.17 22.75
N LEU A 56 -36.83 -2.69 23.67
CA LEU A 56 -36.39 -3.07 25.02
C LEU A 56 -35.37 -4.21 25.02
N LEU A 57 -35.59 -5.27 24.22
CA LEU A 57 -34.60 -6.35 24.04
C LEU A 57 -33.31 -5.84 23.36
N HIS A 58 -33.40 -4.83 22.50
CA HIS A 58 -32.23 -4.14 21.96
C HIS A 58 -31.48 -3.36 23.05
N VAL A 59 -32.19 -2.71 23.98
CA VAL A 59 -31.60 -1.97 25.10
C VAL A 59 -30.91 -2.92 26.11
N GLU A 60 -31.52 -4.05 26.47
CA GLU A 60 -30.87 -5.04 27.37
C GLU A 60 -29.64 -5.68 26.71
N ASN A 61 -29.71 -6.07 25.44
CA ASN A 61 -28.53 -6.54 24.69
C ASN A 61 -27.47 -5.43 24.53
N TYR A 62 -27.88 -4.17 24.39
CA TYR A 62 -26.95 -3.03 24.39
C TYR A 62 -26.23 -2.88 25.72
N PHE A 63 -26.90 -3.04 26.87
CA PHE A 63 -26.26 -3.01 28.19
C PHE A 63 -25.32 -4.21 28.44
N LEU A 64 -25.69 -5.42 28.04
CA LEU A 64 -24.81 -6.60 28.12
C LEU A 64 -23.56 -6.45 27.21
N THR A 65 -23.75 -5.90 26.00
CA THR A 65 -22.66 -5.59 25.08
C THR A 65 -21.81 -4.40 25.54
N TYR A 66 -22.40 -3.44 26.26
CA TYR A 66 -21.70 -2.31 26.86
C TYR A 66 -20.75 -2.78 27.97
N ASN A 67 -21.20 -3.66 28.86
CA ASN A 67 -20.39 -4.18 29.98
C ASN A 67 -19.20 -5.02 29.49
N SER A 68 -19.41 -5.96 28.55
CA SER A 68 -18.31 -6.74 27.96
C SER A 68 -17.32 -5.90 27.15
N LYS A 69 -17.77 -4.80 26.54
CA LYS A 69 -16.88 -3.80 25.92
C LYS A 69 -16.21 -2.86 26.94
N GLN A 70 -16.77 -2.69 28.14
CA GLN A 70 -16.07 -1.99 29.23
C GLN A 70 -14.85 -2.78 29.70
N GLU A 71 -14.90 -4.10 29.86
CA GLU A 71 -13.71 -4.90 30.24
C GLU A 71 -12.58 -4.83 29.20
N GLN A 72 -12.92 -4.81 27.90
CA GLN A 72 -11.93 -4.57 26.84
C GLN A 72 -11.37 -3.15 26.90
N ASN A 73 -12.20 -2.15 27.19
CA ASN A 73 -11.76 -0.77 27.35
C ASN A 73 -10.93 -0.54 28.61
N GLU A 74 -11.22 -1.14 29.76
CA GLU A 74 -10.42 -0.97 31.00
C GLU A 74 -8.99 -1.48 30.83
N ASN A 75 -8.80 -2.59 30.11
CA ASN A 75 -7.46 -3.07 29.77
C ASN A 75 -6.77 -2.17 28.73
N ARG A 76 -7.52 -1.47 27.86
CA ARG A 76 -7.00 -0.44 26.94
C ARG A 76 -6.60 0.85 27.68
N PHE A 77 -7.36 1.28 28.68
CA PHE A 77 -7.10 2.47 29.50
C PHE A 77 -5.99 2.25 30.55
N LYS A 78 -5.68 1.00 30.93
CA LYS A 78 -4.68 0.66 31.95
C LYS A 78 -3.28 1.25 31.71
N TYR A 79 -2.88 1.42 30.44
CA TYR A 79 -1.60 2.03 30.07
C TYR A 79 -1.53 3.55 30.37
N PHE A 80 -2.67 4.25 30.45
CA PHE A 80 -2.70 5.71 30.44
C PHE A 80 -2.52 6.38 31.83
N LYS A 81 -2.50 5.61 32.92
CA LYS A 81 -2.30 6.14 34.29
C LYS A 81 -0.84 6.47 34.64
N ASN A 82 0.13 6.19 33.75
CA ASN A 82 1.56 6.26 34.06
C ASN A 82 2.37 7.32 33.28
N PHE A 83 1.75 8.13 32.40
CA PHE A 83 2.45 9.20 31.68
C PHE A 83 3.06 10.24 32.65
N LYS A 84 4.35 10.55 32.47
CA LYS A 84 5.17 11.46 33.31
C LYS A 84 6.24 12.17 32.47
N VAL A 85 6.33 13.49 32.62
CA VAL A 85 7.43 14.26 32.03
C VAL A 85 8.79 13.76 32.54
N GLY A 86 9.64 13.29 31.62
CA GLY A 86 11.00 12.85 31.91
C GLY A 86 12.01 14.00 31.83
N ASN A 87 12.85 14.15 32.87
CA ASN A 87 13.96 15.11 32.86
C ASN A 87 15.09 14.63 31.92
N GLY A 88 15.29 15.34 30.81
CA GLY A 88 16.35 15.05 29.85
C GLY A 88 17.74 15.48 30.36
N ASN A 89 18.67 14.53 30.48
CA ASN A 89 20.06 14.81 30.88
C ASN A 89 20.84 15.47 29.72
N PHE A 90 20.94 16.80 29.74
CA PHE A 90 21.85 17.56 28.88
C PHE A 90 23.16 17.90 29.62
N SER A 91 24.30 17.71 28.95
CA SER A 91 25.63 17.86 29.56
C SER A 91 25.92 19.30 30.02
N HIS A 92 26.42 19.45 31.24
CA HIS A 92 26.80 20.76 31.80
C HIS A 92 27.86 21.50 30.96
N ASN A 93 27.55 22.75 30.62
CA ASN A 93 28.43 23.90 30.80
C ASN A 93 27.67 25.20 30.46
N GLY A 94 27.67 26.16 31.40
CA GLY A 94 27.27 27.57 31.25
C GLY A 94 25.80 27.90 30.89
N GLY A 95 25.19 28.84 31.63
CA GLY A 95 23.95 29.54 31.20
C GLY A 95 22.66 29.09 31.88
N ASP A 96 22.70 28.78 33.17
CA ASP A 96 21.73 27.90 33.84
C ASP A 96 20.29 28.44 33.85
N LYS A 97 20.06 29.72 34.19
CA LYS A 97 18.69 30.29 34.26
C LYS A 97 17.92 30.27 32.94
N VAL A 98 18.60 30.42 31.80
CA VAL A 98 17.95 30.38 30.47
C VAL A 98 17.63 28.93 30.10
N LYS A 99 18.52 27.98 30.43
CA LYS A 99 18.31 26.55 30.22
C LYS A 99 17.15 26.01 31.07
N GLU A 100 17.08 26.42 32.34
CA GLU A 100 16.01 26.07 33.27
C GLU A 100 14.63 26.59 32.78
N SER A 101 14.55 27.86 32.35
CA SER A 101 13.31 28.41 31.75
C SER A 101 12.87 27.64 30.51
N ARG A 102 13.80 27.34 29.59
CA ARG A 102 13.51 26.63 28.33
C ARG A 102 13.07 25.17 28.58
N GLN A 103 13.69 24.50 29.56
CA GLN A 103 13.30 23.16 29.99
C GLN A 103 11.89 23.16 30.61
N LYS A 104 11.51 24.22 31.34
CA LYS A 104 10.15 24.38 31.84
C LYS A 104 9.14 24.59 30.72
N GLU A 105 9.40 25.46 29.75
CA GLU A 105 8.51 25.67 28.59
C GLU A 105 8.27 24.36 27.81
N ILE A 106 9.31 23.53 27.68
CA ILE A 106 9.21 22.17 27.13
C ILE A 106 8.29 21.27 27.98
N SER A 107 8.42 21.28 29.31
CA SER A 107 7.53 20.53 30.21
C SER A 107 6.07 20.99 30.09
N ASP A 108 5.83 22.30 30.21
CA ASP A 108 4.50 22.90 30.16
C ASP A 108 3.80 22.60 28.80
N ALA A 109 4.58 22.48 27.72
CA ALA A 109 4.11 22.07 26.40
C ALA A 109 3.76 20.57 26.31
N MET A 110 4.60 19.67 26.85
CA MET A 110 4.30 18.23 26.90
C MET A 110 3.05 17.95 27.76
N ASP A 111 2.96 18.58 28.93
CA ASP A 111 1.78 18.50 29.81
C ASP A 111 0.52 19.06 29.13
N HIS A 112 0.65 20.04 28.23
CA HIS A 112 -0.48 20.47 27.40
C HIS A 112 -0.88 19.40 26.38
N GLY A 113 0.08 18.83 25.63
CA GLY A 113 -0.20 17.78 24.64
C GLY A 113 -0.91 16.56 25.21
N ILE A 114 -0.46 16.08 26.38
CA ILE A 114 -1.09 14.94 27.08
C ILE A 114 -2.52 15.30 27.54
N ARG A 115 -2.73 16.49 28.11
CA ARG A 115 -4.08 16.95 28.50
C ARG A 115 -5.01 17.10 27.31
N SER A 116 -4.53 17.63 26.18
CA SER A 116 -5.30 17.78 24.95
C SER A 116 -5.67 16.42 24.33
N LEU A 117 -4.83 15.39 24.48
CA LEU A 117 -5.15 14.01 24.10
C LEU A 117 -6.25 13.41 25.00
N ASN A 118 -6.15 13.58 26.31
CA ASN A 118 -7.16 13.05 27.24
C ASN A 118 -8.50 13.78 27.07
N GLU A 119 -8.51 15.10 26.89
CA GLU A 119 -9.71 15.88 26.56
C GLU A 119 -10.35 15.42 25.23
N LEU A 120 -9.54 15.00 24.25
CA LEU A 120 -10.05 14.42 23.01
C LEU A 120 -10.73 13.06 23.27
N ILE A 121 -10.04 12.10 23.89
CA ILE A 121 -10.49 10.71 24.02
C ILE A 121 -11.59 10.54 25.09
N GLU A 122 -11.47 11.22 26.24
CA GLU A 122 -12.36 11.02 27.39
C GLU A 122 -13.60 11.93 27.34
N VAL A 123 -13.55 13.04 26.60
CA VAL A 123 -14.63 14.05 26.57
C VAL A 123 -15.16 14.28 25.16
N LYS A 124 -14.33 14.75 24.21
CA LYS A 124 -14.81 15.21 22.89
C LYS A 124 -15.28 14.07 22.00
N GLU A 125 -14.50 13.01 21.84
CA GLU A 125 -14.87 11.85 21.03
C GLU A 125 -16.16 11.16 21.51
N PRO A 126 -16.35 10.83 22.81
CA PRO A 126 -17.60 10.28 23.33
C PRO A 126 -18.79 11.23 23.17
N TYR A 127 -18.59 12.54 23.35
CA TYR A 127 -19.63 13.56 23.20
C TYR A 127 -20.11 13.67 21.75
N LEU A 128 -19.18 13.79 20.79
CA LEU A 128 -19.50 13.86 19.37
C LEU A 128 -20.16 12.56 18.87
N TYR A 129 -19.70 11.39 19.35
CA TYR A 129 -20.33 10.10 19.06
C TYR A 129 -21.76 10.03 19.61
N LYS A 130 -21.99 10.48 20.86
CA LYS A 130 -23.33 10.54 21.48
C LYS A 130 -24.29 11.50 20.76
N LEU A 131 -23.78 12.51 20.07
CA LEU A 131 -24.57 13.41 19.21
C LEU A 131 -24.77 12.89 17.76
N GLY A 132 -24.21 11.73 17.41
CA GLY A 132 -24.34 11.15 16.07
C GLY A 132 -23.39 11.75 15.01
N PHE A 133 -22.33 12.46 15.40
CA PHE A 133 -21.35 13.05 14.47
C PHE A 133 -20.31 12.02 13.97
N PHE A 134 -20.81 10.92 13.42
CA PHE A 134 -20.03 9.90 12.71
C PHE A 134 -20.67 9.54 11.36
N LEU A 135 -19.88 8.94 10.46
CA LEU A 135 -20.33 8.43 9.17
C LEU A 135 -20.84 6.99 9.29
N ASN A 136 -21.93 6.68 8.59
CA ASN A 136 -22.46 5.33 8.46
C ASN A 136 -21.73 4.57 7.36
N GLU A 137 -21.59 3.24 7.48
CA GLU A 137 -20.76 2.42 6.58
C GLU A 137 -21.21 2.46 5.11
N HIS A 138 -22.49 2.75 4.86
CA HIS A 138 -23.09 2.91 3.53
C HIS A 138 -22.78 4.25 2.85
N GLU A 139 -22.21 5.24 3.55
CA GLU A 139 -21.84 6.52 2.95
C GLU A 139 -20.53 6.38 2.15
N PRO A 140 -20.44 6.86 0.89
CA PRO A 140 -19.23 6.73 0.06
C PRO A 140 -17.94 7.20 0.75
N ALA A 141 -18.04 8.24 1.58
CA ALA A 141 -16.95 8.77 2.39
C ALA A 141 -16.47 7.81 3.50
N ALA A 142 -17.36 6.99 4.07
CA ALA A 142 -16.99 5.97 5.04
C ALA A 142 -16.16 4.86 4.37
N LYS A 143 -16.50 4.47 3.14
CA LYS A 143 -15.71 3.54 2.33
C LYS A 143 -14.32 4.10 1.99
N VAL A 144 -14.21 5.38 1.59
CA VAL A 144 -12.89 6.06 1.42
C VAL A 144 -12.07 6.01 2.71
N ALA A 145 -12.70 6.24 3.86
CA ALA A 145 -12.01 6.26 5.14
C ALA A 145 -11.63 4.85 5.65
N SER A 146 -12.41 3.81 5.36
CA SER A 146 -12.20 2.44 5.87
C SER A 146 -11.00 1.73 5.26
N PHE A 147 -10.63 2.04 4.01
CA PHE A 147 -9.40 1.51 3.39
C PHE A 147 -8.10 1.89 4.10
N GLY A 148 -8.12 2.97 4.90
CA GLY A 148 -7.03 3.35 5.79
C GLY A 148 -7.31 3.05 7.27
N SER A 149 -8.24 2.16 7.61
CA SER A 149 -8.47 1.73 9.00
C SER A 149 -7.17 1.28 9.66
N PRO A 150 -6.90 1.68 10.93
CA PRO A 150 -5.77 1.18 11.69
C PRO A 150 -5.86 -0.35 11.83
N LYS A 151 -4.94 -1.10 11.21
CA LYS A 151 -4.95 -2.57 11.20
C LYS A 151 -4.63 -3.23 12.55
N SER A 152 -4.14 -2.48 13.54
CA SER A 152 -3.74 -3.04 14.85
C SER A 152 -3.89 -2.03 16.02
N PRO A 153 -3.93 -2.51 17.28
CA PRO A 153 -3.89 -1.63 18.46
C PRO A 153 -2.64 -0.74 18.51
N ARG A 154 -1.50 -1.22 18.01
CA ARG A 154 -0.24 -0.45 17.91
C ARG A 154 -0.38 0.75 16.97
N ALA A 155 -1.13 0.63 15.87
CA ALA A 155 -1.43 1.75 14.98
C ALA A 155 -2.26 2.85 15.67
N HIS A 156 -3.23 2.48 16.51
CA HIS A 156 -3.97 3.43 17.34
C HIS A 156 -3.07 4.13 18.37
N LEU A 157 -2.22 3.39 19.09
CA LEU A 157 -1.33 3.96 20.10
C LEU A 157 -0.37 5.00 19.49
N ILE A 158 0.26 4.69 18.36
CA ILE A 158 1.13 5.63 17.64
C ILE A 158 0.32 6.86 17.18
N SER A 159 -0.93 6.68 16.74
CA SER A 159 -1.83 7.78 16.36
C SER A 159 -2.23 8.69 17.54
N GLN A 160 -2.30 8.15 18.76
CA GLN A 160 -2.66 8.91 19.96
C GLN A 160 -1.46 9.71 20.48
N ILE A 161 -0.28 9.09 20.57
CA ILE A 161 0.96 9.78 20.97
C ILE A 161 1.39 10.79 19.88
N GLY A 162 1.13 10.49 18.61
CA GLY A 162 1.27 11.44 17.50
C GLY A 162 0.36 12.67 17.61
N TYR A 163 -0.83 12.56 18.19
CA TYR A 163 -1.70 13.71 18.47
C TYR A 163 -1.17 14.53 19.67
N ALA A 164 -0.78 13.87 20.76
CA ALA A 164 -0.21 14.56 21.93
C ALA A 164 1.06 15.35 21.59
N THR A 165 1.97 14.75 20.82
CA THR A 165 3.18 15.44 20.34
C THR A 165 2.88 16.64 19.45
N LEU A 166 1.79 16.65 18.68
CA LEU A 166 1.45 17.82 17.84
C LEU A 166 0.85 18.98 18.61
N GLU A 167 -0.06 18.73 19.56
CA GLU A 167 -0.57 19.82 20.39
C GLU A 167 0.52 20.33 21.36
N ALA A 168 1.45 19.47 21.81
CA ALA A 168 2.68 19.92 22.50
C ALA A 168 3.59 20.77 21.58
N SER A 169 3.82 20.34 20.33
CA SER A 169 4.64 21.06 19.36
C SER A 169 4.07 22.45 19.08
N LYS A 170 2.76 22.53 18.86
CA LYS A 170 2.03 23.78 18.69
C LYS A 170 2.12 24.68 19.93
N LYS A 171 1.99 24.10 21.12
CA LYS A 171 2.14 24.86 22.38
C LYS A 171 3.52 25.48 22.57
N LEU A 172 4.57 24.76 22.16
CA LEU A 172 5.94 25.25 22.20
C LEU A 172 6.17 26.36 21.15
N ALA A 173 5.66 26.20 19.92
CA ALA A 173 5.69 27.28 18.93
C ALA A 173 4.95 28.55 19.41
N GLU A 174 3.80 28.40 20.07
CA GLU A 174 3.06 29.51 20.69
C GLU A 174 3.83 30.26 21.80
N SER A 175 4.76 29.60 22.53
CA SER A 175 5.61 30.31 23.51
C SER A 175 6.71 31.10 22.79
N LEU A 176 7.38 30.47 21.83
CA LEU A 176 8.49 31.04 21.06
C LEU A 176 8.07 32.24 20.21
N HIS A 177 6.89 32.20 19.59
CA HIS A 177 6.39 33.29 18.74
C HIS A 177 5.95 34.56 19.50
N LYS A 178 6.01 34.57 20.84
CA LYS A 178 5.89 35.82 21.62
C LYS A 178 7.10 36.76 21.44
N THR A 179 8.21 36.26 20.88
CA THR A 179 9.34 37.11 20.43
C THR A 179 9.43 37.15 18.91
N SER A 180 8.88 38.24 18.35
CA SER A 180 9.19 38.81 17.02
C SER A 180 8.74 38.08 15.75
N GLY A 181 7.58 38.51 15.23
CA GLY A 181 7.44 39.02 13.86
C GLY A 181 7.79 38.14 12.63
N ARG A 182 6.73 37.62 11.98
CA ARG A 182 6.67 37.35 10.53
C ARG A 182 7.72 36.42 9.89
N GLN A 183 8.10 35.36 10.58
CA GLN A 183 8.16 34.02 9.97
C GLN A 183 7.65 32.98 10.98
N PRO A 184 6.98 31.90 10.55
CA PRO A 184 6.79 30.69 11.33
C PRO A 184 7.80 29.62 10.89
N PRO A 185 9.10 29.70 11.28
CA PRO A 185 9.90 28.50 11.29
C PRO A 185 9.26 27.52 12.29
N GLY A 186 9.09 26.26 11.90
CA GLY A 186 8.79 25.19 12.85
C GLY A 186 9.87 25.11 13.94
N ILE A 187 9.57 24.38 15.02
CA ILE A 187 10.41 24.30 16.24
C ILE A 187 11.89 24.14 15.85
N PRO A 188 12.76 25.12 16.20
CA PRO A 188 14.18 25.07 15.87
C PRO A 188 14.84 23.77 16.35
N LEU A 189 15.83 23.26 15.61
CA LEU A 189 16.45 21.95 15.90
C LEU A 189 17.10 21.89 17.29
N ASP A 190 17.51 23.03 17.87
CA ASP A 190 18.03 23.15 19.24
C ASP A 190 16.93 23.22 20.33
N LEU A 191 15.66 23.15 19.92
CA LEU A 191 14.44 23.20 20.74
C LEU A 191 13.56 21.95 20.60
N GLN A 192 13.91 21.01 19.70
CA GLN A 192 13.16 19.77 19.49
C GLN A 192 13.42 18.79 20.65
N SER A 193 12.70 19.02 21.75
CA SER A 193 12.62 18.10 22.87
C SER A 193 11.95 16.78 22.46
N ARG A 194 12.30 15.72 23.19
CA ARG A 194 11.70 14.39 23.04
C ARG A 194 10.69 14.16 24.15
N LEU A 195 9.63 13.40 23.89
CA LEU A 195 8.89 12.71 24.95
C LEU A 195 9.84 11.80 25.76
N SER A 196 9.42 11.40 26.96
CA SER A 196 10.27 10.63 27.87
C SER A 196 10.73 9.30 27.24
N LEU A 197 11.89 8.82 27.66
CA LEU A 197 12.41 7.49 27.31
C LEU A 197 11.64 6.34 28.00
N GLU A 198 10.42 6.61 28.47
CA GLU A 198 9.44 5.60 28.92
C GLU A 198 8.14 5.62 28.08
N GLU A 199 7.83 6.67 27.29
CA GLU A 199 6.56 6.81 26.53
C GLU A 199 6.62 6.71 24.99
N CYS A 200 7.78 6.94 24.35
CA CYS A 200 7.95 6.86 22.90
C CYS A 200 7.77 5.42 22.33
N PRO A 201 6.76 5.15 21.47
CA PRO A 201 6.37 3.79 21.05
C PRO A 201 7.39 3.09 20.13
N PHE A 202 8.41 3.82 19.67
CA PHE A 202 9.50 3.31 18.82
C PHE A 202 10.78 2.98 19.59
N ASN A 203 10.94 3.46 20.83
CA ASN A 203 12.18 3.34 21.61
C ASN A 203 12.00 2.61 22.95
N ASN A 204 10.77 2.29 23.36
CA ASN A 204 10.49 2.01 24.78
C ASN A 204 9.77 0.67 25.00
N GLU A 205 10.51 -0.42 24.82
CA GLU A 205 10.56 -1.51 25.81
C GLU A 205 11.82 -2.37 25.53
N PRO A 206 12.49 -2.97 26.54
CA PRO A 206 13.69 -3.78 26.27
C PRO A 206 13.37 -5.09 25.52
N PRO A 207 13.88 -5.33 24.29
CA PRO A 207 14.89 -4.57 23.56
C PRO A 207 14.27 -3.50 22.64
N PRO A 208 14.71 -2.23 22.71
CA PRO A 208 14.09 -1.14 21.96
C PRO A 208 14.44 -1.17 20.47
N THR A 209 15.47 -1.94 20.11
CA THR A 209 15.71 -2.43 18.75
C THR A 209 15.17 -3.86 18.64
N PRO A 210 14.32 -4.17 17.63
CA PRO A 210 13.88 -5.54 17.36
C PRO A 210 15.04 -6.55 17.43
N ARG A 211 14.95 -7.53 18.34
CA ARG A 211 15.95 -8.59 18.48
C ARG A 211 15.84 -9.54 17.28
N CYS A 212 16.73 -9.35 16.33
CA CYS A 212 16.80 -10.16 15.11
C CYS A 212 17.10 -11.62 15.44
N SER A 213 16.08 -12.47 15.31
CA SER A 213 16.18 -13.91 15.54
C SER A 213 17.03 -14.58 14.45
N PRO A 214 17.62 -15.76 14.69
CA PRO A 214 18.45 -16.44 13.70
C PRO A 214 17.74 -16.71 12.35
N SER A 215 16.41 -16.87 12.33
CA SER A 215 15.65 -17.01 11.08
C SER A 215 15.72 -15.77 10.18
N THR A 216 15.93 -14.57 10.74
CA THR A 216 16.13 -13.33 9.97
C THR A 216 17.44 -13.29 9.17
N GLN A 217 18.36 -14.25 9.37
CA GLN A 217 19.49 -14.43 8.48
C GLN A 217 19.04 -14.86 7.08
N ARG A 218 18.00 -15.70 6.97
CA ARG A 218 17.52 -16.29 5.70
C ARG A 218 16.19 -15.75 5.19
N TYR A 219 15.24 -15.43 6.08
CA TYR A 219 13.88 -15.03 5.71
C TYR A 219 13.50 -13.65 6.25
N ARG A 220 12.67 -12.93 5.49
CA ARG A 220 12.04 -11.67 5.95
C ARG A 220 11.09 -11.97 7.10
N THR A 221 11.00 -11.07 8.08
CA THR A 221 9.83 -11.03 8.99
C THR A 221 8.57 -10.64 8.19
N PHE A 222 7.40 -10.60 8.84
CA PHE A 222 6.18 -10.08 8.22
C PHE A 222 6.06 -8.55 8.35
N ASP A 223 6.53 -8.00 9.46
CA ASP A 223 6.56 -6.55 9.70
C ASP A 223 7.72 -5.82 9.00
N GLY A 224 8.60 -6.53 8.28
CA GLY A 224 9.79 -5.96 7.62
C GLY A 224 10.94 -5.56 8.55
N THR A 225 10.84 -5.79 9.86
CA THR A 225 11.95 -5.56 10.80
C THR A 225 13.16 -6.45 10.49
N CYS A 226 14.33 -6.05 11.00
CA CYS A 226 15.59 -6.78 10.86
C CYS A 226 16.08 -7.02 9.42
N ASN A 227 15.47 -6.37 8.42
CA ASN A 227 16.04 -6.27 7.08
C ASN A 227 17.41 -5.55 7.15
N ASN A 228 17.44 -4.40 7.82
CA ASN A 228 18.65 -3.67 8.16
C ASN A 228 19.11 -4.02 9.59
N PHE A 229 20.36 -4.48 9.79
CA PHE A 229 20.85 -4.87 11.13
C PHE A 229 21.36 -3.69 11.98
N GLU A 230 21.76 -2.57 11.37
CA GLU A 230 22.18 -1.36 12.09
C GLU A 230 20.96 -0.58 12.62
N HIS A 231 19.84 -0.64 11.87
CA HIS A 231 18.58 0.02 12.20
C HIS A 231 17.38 -0.93 12.00
N PRO A 232 17.08 -1.85 12.93
CA PRO A 232 16.12 -2.93 12.70
C PRO A 232 14.65 -2.54 12.46
N SER A 233 14.25 -1.29 12.70
CA SER A 233 12.92 -0.74 12.37
C SER A 233 12.89 -0.01 11.01
N ARG A 234 14.01 0.10 10.29
CA ARG A 234 14.07 0.80 9.01
C ARG A 234 13.27 0.03 7.95
N GLY A 235 12.35 0.72 7.28
CA GLY A 235 11.44 0.14 6.30
C GLY A 235 10.38 -0.83 6.84
N SER A 236 10.27 -1.01 8.17
CA SER A 236 9.23 -1.87 8.76
C SER A 236 7.83 -1.26 8.62
N ALA A 237 6.79 -2.05 8.88
CA ALA A 237 5.44 -1.54 9.05
C ALA A 237 5.30 -0.68 10.31
N LEU A 238 4.25 0.14 10.34
CA LEU A 238 3.85 1.01 11.45
C LEU A 238 4.87 2.11 11.84
N ILE A 239 5.70 2.55 10.89
CA ILE A 239 6.61 3.70 11.07
C ILE A 239 6.11 4.95 10.33
N PRO A 240 6.54 6.16 10.72
CA PRO A 240 6.37 7.37 9.89
C PRO A 240 7.05 7.21 8.52
N MET A 241 6.38 7.69 7.48
CA MET A 241 6.96 7.79 6.13
C MET A 241 8.18 8.73 6.12
N GLN A 242 9.20 8.44 5.30
CA GLN A 242 10.35 9.36 5.18
C GLN A 242 10.01 10.59 4.32
N ARG A 243 10.83 11.64 4.39
CA ARG A 243 10.65 12.86 3.59
C ARG A 243 11.90 13.13 2.73
N PHE A 244 11.70 13.22 1.41
CA PHE A 244 12.75 13.67 0.48
C PHE A 244 12.94 15.20 0.52
N LEU A 245 11.88 15.95 0.84
CA LEU A 245 11.91 17.39 1.14
C LEU A 245 11.13 17.65 2.45
N PRO A 246 11.54 18.64 3.28
CA PRO A 246 10.79 19.05 4.47
C PRO A 246 9.34 19.44 4.13
N PRO A 247 8.37 19.30 5.07
CA PRO A 247 6.99 19.66 4.79
C PRO A 247 6.77 21.17 4.69
N VAL A 248 5.69 21.54 3.99
CA VAL A 248 5.16 22.91 3.95
C VAL A 248 3.76 22.91 4.59
N TYR A 249 3.69 23.40 5.82
CA TYR A 249 2.48 23.70 6.59
C TYR A 249 2.50 25.19 6.98
N GLU A 250 1.33 25.85 7.05
CA GLU A 250 1.24 27.30 7.29
C GLU A 250 1.80 27.71 8.66
N ASP A 251 1.52 26.91 9.69
CA ASP A 251 2.00 27.06 11.06
C ASP A 251 3.36 26.36 11.28
N GLY A 252 3.99 25.85 10.21
CA GLY A 252 5.18 25.01 10.28
C GLY A 252 4.97 23.63 10.94
N ILE A 253 3.73 23.26 11.29
CA ILE A 253 3.42 22.09 12.13
C ILE A 253 2.38 21.17 11.47
N GLN A 254 1.16 21.63 11.21
CA GLN A 254 0.09 20.78 10.69
C GLN A 254 -1.05 21.49 9.93
N SER A 255 -1.07 22.82 9.86
CA SER A 255 -2.12 23.58 9.18
C SER A 255 -1.87 23.65 7.67
N VAL A 256 -2.94 23.54 6.87
CA VAL A 256 -2.85 23.60 5.41
C VAL A 256 -2.24 24.93 4.98
N ARG A 257 -1.16 24.87 4.17
CA ARG A 257 -0.47 26.03 3.60
C ARG A 257 -1.45 26.97 2.87
N LEU A 258 -1.23 28.28 3.00
CA LEU A 258 -1.89 29.30 2.19
C LEU A 258 -1.21 29.46 0.82
N SER A 259 -1.74 30.35 0.00
CA SER A 259 -1.02 30.95 -1.12
C SER A 259 0.14 31.80 -0.62
N VAL A 260 1.17 32.02 -1.43
CA VAL A 260 2.27 32.96 -1.14
C VAL A 260 1.81 34.40 -0.84
N PHE A 261 0.56 34.76 -1.19
CA PHE A 261 -0.06 36.05 -0.86
C PHE A 261 -0.86 36.06 0.46
N GLY A 262 -0.87 34.96 1.23
CA GLY A 262 -1.58 34.84 2.50
C GLY A 262 -3.10 34.60 2.37
N THR A 263 -3.58 34.21 1.19
CA THR A 263 -4.97 33.83 0.93
C THR A 263 -5.15 32.32 0.88
N ASN A 264 -6.36 31.82 1.13
CA ASN A 264 -6.67 30.40 0.94
C ASN A 264 -6.34 29.94 -0.49
N LEU A 265 -5.84 28.71 -0.63
CA LEU A 265 -5.72 28.04 -1.93
C LEU A 265 -7.10 27.70 -2.50
N ALA A 266 -7.20 27.59 -3.83
CA ALA A 266 -8.41 27.10 -4.50
C ALA A 266 -8.85 25.72 -3.96
N SER A 267 -10.16 25.48 -3.94
CA SER A 267 -10.72 24.22 -3.45
C SER A 267 -10.18 23.03 -4.28
N PRO A 268 -9.83 21.90 -3.63
CA PRO A 268 -9.48 20.66 -4.34
C PRO A 268 -10.52 20.22 -5.37
N ARG A 269 -11.82 20.44 -5.09
CA ARG A 269 -12.92 20.12 -6.01
C ARG A 269 -13.03 21.13 -7.17
N GLN A 270 -12.72 22.41 -6.92
CA GLN A 270 -12.62 23.42 -7.97
C GLN A 270 -11.44 23.11 -8.93
N ILE A 271 -10.33 22.61 -8.42
CA ILE A 271 -9.18 22.18 -9.22
C ILE A 271 -9.51 20.90 -9.99
N SER A 272 -10.16 19.92 -9.35
CA SER A 272 -10.65 18.69 -10.00
C SER A 272 -11.54 19.00 -11.21
N THR A 273 -12.62 19.75 -11.02
CA THR A 273 -13.58 20.09 -12.09
C THR A 273 -13.02 20.96 -13.22
N ARG A 274 -11.91 21.68 -12.99
CA ARG A 274 -11.29 22.57 -13.99
C ARG A 274 -10.06 21.99 -14.67
N ILE A 275 -9.24 21.20 -13.98
CA ILE A 275 -8.05 20.53 -14.53
C ILE A 275 -8.39 19.09 -14.92
N HIS A 276 -8.85 18.31 -13.94
CA HIS A 276 -9.00 16.86 -13.96
C HIS A 276 -10.36 16.36 -14.49
N SER A 277 -11.05 17.16 -15.31
CA SER A 277 -12.31 16.79 -15.97
C SER A 277 -12.19 15.52 -16.81
N ASP A 278 -13.19 14.65 -16.82
CA ASP A 278 -13.18 13.44 -17.67
C ASP A 278 -12.99 13.78 -19.16
N ARG A 279 -12.02 13.11 -19.79
CA ARG A 279 -11.83 13.03 -21.24
C ARG A 279 -11.20 11.69 -21.61
N ASN A 280 -11.96 10.82 -22.26
CA ASN A 280 -11.43 9.59 -22.85
C ASN A 280 -10.30 9.89 -23.86
N ARG A 281 -9.10 9.41 -23.56
CA ARG A 281 -7.82 9.56 -24.28
C ARG A 281 -6.94 8.33 -24.09
N GLU A 282 -7.29 7.22 -24.72
CA GLU A 282 -6.58 5.95 -24.56
C GLU A 282 -5.12 5.99 -25.06
N ILE A 283 -4.20 5.38 -24.31
CA ILE A 283 -2.83 5.10 -24.74
C ILE A 283 -2.77 3.71 -25.39
N LYS A 284 -3.03 3.64 -26.70
CA LYS A 284 -3.17 2.38 -27.47
C LYS A 284 -2.00 1.39 -27.39
N SER A 285 -0.83 1.79 -26.90
CA SER A 285 0.35 0.94 -26.72
C SER A 285 0.49 0.32 -25.32
N VAL A 286 -0.29 0.76 -24.33
CA VAL A 286 -0.20 0.32 -22.93
C VAL A 286 -1.57 -0.20 -22.48
N THR A 287 -1.59 -1.39 -21.91
CA THR A 287 -2.81 -2.09 -21.51
C THR A 287 -3.30 -1.66 -20.13
N LEU A 288 -4.57 -1.93 -19.80
CA LEU A 288 -5.12 -1.66 -18.48
C LEU A 288 -4.43 -2.50 -17.38
N MET A 289 -3.85 -3.65 -17.72
CA MET A 289 -3.00 -4.48 -16.85
C MET A 289 -1.81 -3.70 -16.28
N PHE A 290 -1.22 -2.75 -17.02
CA PHE A 290 -0.15 -1.88 -16.50
C PHE A 290 -0.64 -1.03 -15.32
N THR A 291 -1.82 -0.44 -15.44
CA THR A 291 -2.43 0.40 -14.39
C THR A 291 -2.84 -0.45 -13.18
N GLN A 292 -3.41 -1.63 -13.42
CA GLN A 292 -3.79 -2.53 -12.33
C GLN A 292 -2.58 -3.08 -11.56
N TRP A 293 -1.47 -3.39 -12.26
CA TRP A 293 -0.21 -3.75 -11.63
C TRP A 293 0.35 -2.59 -10.79
N GLY A 294 0.31 -1.36 -11.31
CA GLY A 294 0.73 -0.17 -10.57
C GLY A 294 0.03 -0.05 -9.21
N GLN A 295 -1.28 -0.28 -9.17
CA GLN A 295 -2.04 -0.30 -7.91
C GLN A 295 -1.67 -1.48 -7.00
N PHE A 296 -1.52 -2.68 -7.56
CA PHE A 296 -1.11 -3.86 -6.80
C PHE A 296 0.27 -3.66 -6.12
N ILE A 297 1.19 -2.94 -6.78
CA ILE A 297 2.48 -2.55 -6.21
C ILE A 297 2.36 -1.38 -5.21
N ASP A 298 1.46 -0.41 -5.41
CA ASP A 298 1.22 0.62 -4.37
C ASP A 298 0.71 -0.03 -3.08
N HIS A 299 -0.16 -1.03 -3.19
CA HIS A 299 -0.76 -1.68 -2.04
C HIS A 299 0.24 -2.53 -1.25
N ASP A 300 1.34 -2.95 -1.88
CA ASP A 300 2.47 -3.61 -1.22
C ASP A 300 3.35 -2.63 -0.43
N LEU A 301 3.59 -1.45 -1.01
CA LEU A 301 4.53 -0.45 -0.48
C LEU A 301 3.88 0.55 0.49
N THR A 302 2.58 0.84 0.33
CA THR A 302 1.93 2.00 0.95
C THR A 302 0.52 1.71 1.45
N SER A 303 0.23 2.13 2.69
CA SER A 303 -1.10 2.15 3.32
C SER A 303 -1.08 3.20 4.43
N THR A 304 -1.70 4.36 4.21
CA THR A 304 -1.67 5.44 5.22
C THR A 304 -2.81 5.33 6.22
N VAL A 305 -2.49 5.14 7.51
CA VAL A 305 -3.46 5.09 8.61
C VAL A 305 -4.36 6.35 8.61
N LYS A 306 -5.65 6.17 8.87
CA LYS A 306 -6.66 7.23 8.99
C LYS A 306 -7.13 7.36 10.43
N SER A 307 -7.34 8.60 10.88
CA SER A 307 -7.90 8.85 12.20
C SER A 307 -9.25 8.15 12.40
N ARG A 308 -9.54 7.81 13.65
CA ARG A 308 -10.82 7.31 14.14
C ARG A 308 -11.21 8.10 15.37
N GLY A 309 -12.51 8.17 15.64
CA GLY A 309 -13.05 8.65 16.92
C GLY A 309 -13.45 7.50 17.83
N PHE A 310 -14.34 7.80 18.78
CA PHE A 310 -14.82 6.88 19.79
C PHE A 310 -15.27 5.53 19.22
N ASN A 311 -14.95 4.43 19.91
CA ASN A 311 -15.23 3.05 19.49
C ASN A 311 -14.76 2.67 18.07
N GLY A 312 -13.81 3.41 17.47
CA GLY A 312 -13.36 3.15 16.11
C GLY A 312 -14.26 3.73 15.02
N SER A 313 -15.20 4.61 15.39
CA SER A 313 -16.06 5.34 14.44
C SER A 313 -15.26 6.24 13.50
N ILE A 314 -15.83 6.54 12.33
CA ILE A 314 -15.30 7.52 11.38
C ILE A 314 -16.01 8.85 11.67
N PRO A 315 -15.32 9.90 12.13
CA PRO A 315 -15.95 11.18 12.46
C PRO A 315 -16.61 11.82 11.24
N ARG A 316 -17.72 12.53 11.46
CA ARG A 316 -18.41 13.34 10.44
C ARG A 316 -17.81 14.75 10.39
N CYS A 317 -17.69 15.33 9.21
CA CYS A 317 -17.15 16.69 8.99
C CYS A 317 -18.13 17.62 8.25
N CYS A 318 -19.12 17.07 7.56
CA CYS A 318 -20.19 17.81 6.90
C CYS A 318 -21.55 17.55 7.58
N GLU A 319 -22.40 18.57 7.64
CA GLU A 319 -23.77 18.44 8.17
C GLU A 319 -24.82 18.47 7.05
N ASP A 320 -26.07 18.18 7.42
CA ASP A 320 -27.24 18.09 6.54
C ASP A 320 -27.03 17.20 5.29
N GLY A 321 -26.19 16.16 5.41
CA GLY A 321 -25.86 15.25 4.30
C GLY A 321 -24.87 15.82 3.27
N GLY A 322 -24.02 16.78 3.65
CA GLY A 322 -23.00 17.37 2.76
C GLY A 322 -23.30 18.79 2.28
N ARG A 323 -24.33 19.47 2.82
CA ARG A 323 -24.71 20.82 2.37
C ARG A 323 -23.79 21.92 2.88
N ARG A 324 -23.16 21.73 4.04
CA ARG A 324 -22.26 22.69 4.71
C ARG A 324 -21.29 21.96 5.63
N ILE A 325 -20.18 22.61 5.97
CA ILE A 325 -19.17 22.13 6.92
C ILE A 325 -19.72 22.26 8.34
N LEU A 326 -19.51 21.24 9.19
CA LEU A 326 -19.93 21.27 10.60
C LEU A 326 -19.36 22.50 11.35
N PRO A 327 -20.14 23.16 12.22
CA PRO A 327 -19.64 24.25 13.06
C PRO A 327 -18.47 23.81 13.93
N LEU A 328 -17.51 24.70 14.19
CA LEU A 328 -16.22 24.38 14.83
C LEU A 328 -16.36 23.68 16.19
N GLN A 329 -17.42 23.95 16.96
CA GLN A 329 -17.69 23.29 18.24
C GLN A 329 -18.14 21.81 18.11
N PHE A 330 -18.52 21.37 16.91
CA PHE A 330 -18.91 20.00 16.58
C PHE A 330 -17.93 19.32 15.59
N LEU A 331 -16.95 20.06 15.08
CA LEU A 331 -15.97 19.57 14.11
C LEU A 331 -14.86 18.79 14.84
N HIS A 332 -14.73 17.50 14.55
CA HIS A 332 -13.68 16.67 15.13
C HIS A 332 -12.27 17.12 14.70
N PRO A 333 -11.23 17.14 15.56
CA PRO A 333 -9.89 17.65 15.20
C PRO A 333 -9.17 16.92 14.04
N SER A 334 -9.65 15.73 13.65
CA SER A 334 -9.17 15.02 12.45
C SER A 334 -10.00 15.28 11.18
N CYS A 335 -10.94 16.22 11.20
CA CYS A 335 -11.65 16.67 10.01
C CYS A 335 -10.81 17.67 9.19
N LEU A 336 -10.86 17.56 7.86
CA LEU A 336 -10.32 18.55 6.94
C LEU A 336 -11.18 18.56 5.64
N PRO A 337 -12.49 18.85 5.74
CA PRO A 337 -13.45 18.71 4.65
C PRO A 337 -13.09 19.54 3.42
N ILE A 338 -13.56 19.10 2.27
CA ILE A 338 -13.36 19.77 0.98
C ILE A 338 -14.59 20.63 0.68
N GLU A 339 -14.41 21.95 0.59
CA GLU A 339 -15.49 22.87 0.20
C GLU A 339 -15.89 22.64 -1.26
N ILE A 340 -17.19 22.46 -1.52
CA ILE A 340 -17.75 22.32 -2.87
C ILE A 340 -18.23 23.71 -3.33
N PRO A 341 -17.71 24.27 -4.44
CA PRO A 341 -18.17 25.55 -4.95
C PRO A 341 -19.66 25.55 -5.30
N ARG A 342 -20.37 26.65 -5.04
CA ARG A 342 -21.81 26.79 -5.39
C ARG A 342 -22.12 26.65 -6.89
N ASN A 343 -21.10 26.74 -7.75
CA ASN A 343 -21.15 26.56 -9.19
C ASN A 343 -20.45 25.27 -9.65
N ASP A 344 -20.34 24.26 -8.79
CA ASP A 344 -19.89 22.91 -9.17
C ASP A 344 -20.80 22.33 -10.27
N PRO A 345 -20.26 21.77 -11.37
CA PRO A 345 -21.06 21.29 -12.49
C PRO A 345 -21.87 20.02 -12.19
N PHE A 346 -21.60 19.32 -11.07
CA PHE A 346 -22.24 18.04 -10.73
C PHE A 346 -22.85 18.06 -9.33
N PHE A 347 -22.07 18.34 -8.28
CA PHE A 347 -22.55 18.23 -6.89
C PHE A 347 -23.56 19.31 -6.50
N SER A 348 -23.60 20.44 -7.20
CA SER A 348 -24.56 21.52 -6.95
C SER A 348 -26.02 21.10 -7.22
N GLN A 349 -26.26 20.16 -8.16
CA GLN A 349 -27.60 19.65 -8.47
C GLN A 349 -28.20 18.83 -7.31
N PHE A 350 -27.35 18.31 -6.42
CA PHE A 350 -27.75 17.63 -5.18
C PHE A 350 -27.73 18.56 -3.96
N GLY A 351 -27.37 19.84 -4.15
CA GLY A 351 -27.31 20.87 -3.11
C GLY A 351 -26.13 20.75 -2.16
N LEU A 352 -25.05 20.03 -2.53
CA LEU A 352 -23.89 19.86 -1.66
C LEU A 352 -22.97 21.10 -1.67
N GLY A 353 -22.42 21.41 -0.50
CA GLY A 353 -21.42 22.47 -0.28
C GLY A 353 -20.17 21.96 0.47
N CYS A 354 -20.17 20.70 0.91
CA CYS A 354 -19.12 20.07 1.70
C CYS A 354 -18.96 18.61 1.29
N MET A 355 -17.72 18.19 1.02
CA MET A 355 -17.33 16.81 0.81
C MET A 355 -16.50 16.32 2.00
N GLU A 356 -16.92 15.18 2.55
CA GLU A 356 -16.31 14.56 3.73
C GLU A 356 -14.84 14.19 3.51
N PHE A 357 -13.98 14.57 4.44
CA PHE A 357 -12.57 14.20 4.41
C PHE A 357 -11.98 14.16 5.83
N ILE A 358 -11.45 12.99 6.19
CA ILE A 358 -10.71 12.75 7.44
C ILE A 358 -9.20 12.73 7.15
N ARG A 359 -8.44 13.42 8.01
CA ARG A 359 -6.98 13.47 8.00
C ARG A 359 -6.35 12.09 8.21
N SER A 360 -5.15 11.90 7.68
CA SER A 360 -4.33 10.74 8.02
C SER A 360 -3.90 10.83 9.49
N SER A 361 -3.83 9.70 10.18
CA SER A 361 -3.41 9.64 11.57
C SER A 361 -2.02 10.27 11.74
N PRO A 362 -1.83 11.15 12.73
CA PRO A 362 -0.52 11.71 13.00
C PRO A 362 0.41 10.63 13.54
N SER A 363 1.68 10.69 13.17
CA SER A 363 2.75 9.91 13.80
C SER A 363 3.65 10.84 14.60
N THR A 364 4.28 10.31 15.65
CA THR A 364 5.50 10.91 16.17
C THR A 364 6.64 10.71 15.15
N THR A 365 7.73 11.45 15.29
CA THR A 365 9.01 11.00 14.71
C THR A 365 9.48 9.70 15.39
N ILE A 366 10.46 8.99 14.80
CA ILE A 366 11.06 7.77 15.39
C ILE A 366 11.64 8.04 16.79
N ASN A 367 12.15 9.25 17.02
CA ASN A 367 12.74 9.67 18.30
C ASN A 367 11.71 10.32 19.26
N CYS A 368 10.45 10.47 18.83
CA CYS A 368 9.42 11.27 19.50
C CYS A 368 9.83 12.71 19.81
N GLU A 369 10.60 13.29 18.89
CA GLU A 369 10.96 14.72 18.83
C GLU A 369 9.74 15.56 18.43
N LEU A 370 9.52 16.68 19.11
CA LEU A 370 8.51 17.68 18.76
C LEU A 370 8.82 18.34 17.41
N GLY A 371 7.79 18.62 16.62
CA GLY A 371 7.93 19.15 15.27
C GLY A 371 6.62 19.13 14.48
N TRP A 372 6.73 18.87 13.18
CA TRP A 372 5.61 18.81 12.24
C TRP A 372 4.90 17.45 12.22
N ARG A 373 3.70 17.42 11.62
CA ARG A 373 2.84 16.24 11.47
C ARG A 373 3.46 15.24 10.50
N GLU A 374 3.89 14.10 11.03
CA GLU A 374 4.18 12.91 10.21
C GLU A 374 2.95 12.00 10.06
N GLN A 375 3.03 11.07 9.11
CA GLN A 375 1.95 10.12 8.79
C GLN A 375 2.49 8.67 8.77
N ILE A 376 1.71 7.76 9.35
CA ILE A 376 2.08 6.34 9.56
C ILE A 376 1.85 5.55 8.27
N ASN A 377 2.85 4.77 7.83
CA ASN A 377 2.65 3.67 6.88
C ASN A 377 2.37 2.37 7.66
N GLN A 378 1.24 1.70 7.41
CA GLN A 378 0.87 0.45 8.12
C GLN A 378 1.13 -0.84 7.33
N VAL A 379 1.81 -0.75 6.20
CA VAL A 379 2.41 -1.89 5.50
C VAL A 379 3.93 -1.78 5.50
N THR A 380 4.61 -2.86 5.12
CA THR A 380 6.05 -2.86 4.90
C THR A 380 6.43 -1.82 3.84
N SER A 381 7.63 -1.24 3.95
CA SER A 381 8.14 -0.37 2.88
C SER A 381 8.81 -1.16 1.76
N TYR A 382 9.12 -2.43 1.97
CA TYR A 382 9.79 -3.29 1.01
C TYR A 382 8.81 -3.82 -0.04
N LEU A 383 9.32 -4.08 -1.25
CA LEU A 383 8.59 -4.83 -2.26
C LEU A 383 8.64 -6.33 -1.90
N ASP A 384 7.87 -6.72 -0.89
CA ASP A 384 7.87 -8.07 -0.29
C ASP A 384 6.50 -8.79 -0.24
N ALA A 385 5.60 -8.37 -1.12
CA ALA A 385 4.31 -8.99 -1.42
C ALA A 385 3.42 -9.18 -0.18
N SER A 386 3.47 -8.23 0.74
CA SER A 386 2.58 -8.10 1.89
C SER A 386 1.10 -7.95 1.49
N THR A 387 0.80 -7.60 0.23
CA THR A 387 -0.56 -7.74 -0.34
C THR A 387 -1.11 -9.17 -0.23
N ILE A 388 -0.22 -10.17 -0.34
CA ILE A 388 -0.52 -11.60 -0.19
C ILE A 388 -0.18 -12.10 1.22
N TYR A 389 0.96 -11.67 1.77
CA TYR A 389 1.54 -12.25 2.99
C TYR A 389 1.22 -11.51 4.29
N GLY A 390 0.62 -10.32 4.19
CA GLY A 390 0.39 -9.42 5.32
C GLY A 390 1.68 -8.72 5.77
N SER A 391 1.50 -7.56 6.41
CA SER A 391 2.59 -6.82 7.08
C SER A 391 2.62 -7.05 8.59
N ASP A 392 1.98 -8.13 9.04
CA ASP A 392 1.82 -8.54 10.44
C ASP A 392 1.85 -10.06 10.53
N ARG A 393 2.35 -10.61 11.64
CA ARG A 393 2.53 -12.06 11.81
C ARG A 393 1.22 -12.80 12.01
N ASP A 394 0.25 -12.23 12.72
CA ASP A 394 -0.99 -12.93 13.06
C ASP A 394 -1.96 -12.91 11.88
N VAL A 395 -1.94 -11.83 11.08
CA VAL A 395 -2.54 -11.80 9.72
C VAL A 395 -1.88 -12.84 8.82
N ALA A 396 -0.54 -12.91 8.77
CA ALA A 396 0.16 -13.91 7.97
C ALA A 396 -0.15 -15.36 8.39
N ASN A 397 -0.41 -15.59 9.68
CA ASN A 397 -0.81 -16.88 10.21
C ASN A 397 -2.28 -17.22 9.87
N SER A 398 -3.22 -16.27 9.94
CA SER A 398 -4.64 -16.56 9.69
C SER A 398 -4.92 -17.00 8.26
N MET A 399 -4.11 -16.53 7.31
CA MET A 399 -4.19 -16.89 5.89
C MET A 399 -3.60 -18.28 5.56
N ARG A 400 -2.91 -18.95 6.50
CA ARG A 400 -2.23 -20.23 6.27
C ARG A 400 -3.09 -21.43 6.61
N THR A 401 -3.05 -22.44 5.73
CA THR A 401 -3.65 -23.76 5.99
C THR A 401 -2.85 -24.62 6.97
N PHE A 402 -1.58 -24.25 7.22
CA PHE A 402 -0.56 -25.04 7.92
C PHE A 402 -0.40 -26.48 7.38
N ARG A 403 -0.68 -26.67 6.08
CA ARG A 403 -0.46 -27.91 5.34
C ARG A 403 0.30 -27.62 4.05
N ASN A 404 1.40 -28.35 3.84
CA ASN A 404 2.24 -28.27 2.63
C ASN A 404 2.73 -26.86 2.26
N GLY A 405 2.79 -25.94 3.24
CA GLY A 405 3.15 -24.53 3.06
C GLY A 405 2.07 -23.66 2.42
N MET A 406 0.84 -24.14 2.27
CA MET A 406 -0.21 -23.48 1.46
C MET A 406 -1.03 -22.43 2.24
N ILE A 407 -1.58 -21.47 1.50
CA ILE A 407 -2.52 -20.43 1.97
C ILE A 407 -3.95 -20.71 1.47
N PHE A 408 -4.97 -20.18 2.15
CA PHE A 408 -6.38 -20.45 1.84
C PHE A 408 -6.81 -19.92 0.47
N TYR A 409 -7.63 -20.68 -0.26
CA TYR A 409 -8.16 -20.32 -1.59
C TYR A 409 -9.38 -21.17 -2.02
N GLY A 410 -10.37 -20.54 -2.65
CA GLY A 410 -11.32 -21.20 -3.58
C GLY A 410 -12.82 -21.12 -3.27
N SER A 411 -13.61 -21.80 -4.12
CA SER A 411 -15.09 -21.89 -4.13
C SER A 411 -15.60 -23.33 -4.00
N GLN A 412 -16.84 -23.55 -3.51
CA GLN A 412 -17.64 -24.77 -3.67
C GLN A 412 -19.15 -24.40 -3.81
N PRO A 413 -19.96 -25.23 -4.51
CA PRO A 413 -21.24 -24.82 -5.07
C PRO A 413 -22.47 -25.00 -4.17
N ASP A 414 -23.55 -24.30 -4.50
CA ASP A 414 -24.97 -24.49 -4.10
C ASP A 414 -25.23 -25.45 -2.93
N ASN A 415 -25.19 -24.93 -1.69
CA ASN A 415 -26.37 -24.95 -0.80
C ASN A 415 -26.24 -24.02 0.41
N ASN A 416 -27.39 -23.73 1.02
CA ASN A 416 -27.58 -22.69 2.04
C ASN A 416 -26.87 -22.91 3.39
N LEU A 417 -26.76 -21.77 4.11
CA LEU A 417 -26.47 -21.56 5.55
C LEU A 417 -25.01 -21.30 5.94
N LEU A 418 -24.81 -20.12 6.54
CA LEU A 418 -23.55 -19.59 7.06
C LEU A 418 -23.23 -20.19 8.44
N ASP A 419 -22.01 -20.72 8.61
CA ASP A 419 -21.35 -20.86 9.91
C ASP A 419 -19.91 -20.30 9.81
N VAL A 420 -19.57 -19.40 10.72
CA VAL A 420 -18.24 -18.77 10.85
C VAL A 420 -17.14 -19.80 11.12
N ASN A 421 -17.48 -21.02 11.55
CA ASN A 421 -16.53 -22.11 11.73
C ASN A 421 -16.04 -22.73 10.40
N LEU A 422 -16.74 -22.58 9.26
CA LEU A 422 -16.35 -23.25 8.00
C LEU A 422 -14.95 -22.85 7.51
N CYS A 423 -14.63 -21.55 7.49
CA CYS A 423 -13.30 -21.08 7.07
C CYS A 423 -12.16 -21.63 7.96
N LYS A 424 -12.45 -22.06 9.20
CA LYS A 424 -11.45 -22.68 10.12
C LYS A 424 -11.43 -24.22 10.01
N ALA A 425 -12.51 -24.84 9.58
CA ALA A 425 -12.59 -26.28 9.35
C ALA A 425 -11.80 -26.75 8.11
N GLY A 426 -11.38 -25.81 7.25
CA GLY A 426 -10.59 -26.10 6.04
C GLY A 426 -11.43 -26.48 4.83
N ALA A 427 -12.72 -26.13 4.83
CA ALA A 427 -13.61 -26.26 3.68
C ALA A 427 -13.57 -24.98 2.83
N VAL A 428 -13.42 -25.18 1.52
CA VAL A 428 -13.30 -24.17 0.48
C VAL A 428 -14.61 -23.37 0.34
N ALA A 429 -14.57 -22.04 0.50
CA ALA A 429 -15.74 -21.16 0.33
C ALA A 429 -15.33 -19.72 -0.05
N GLU A 430 -16.13 -19.04 -0.88
CA GLU A 430 -15.73 -17.83 -1.61
C GLU A 430 -15.46 -16.61 -0.71
N ASP A 431 -16.28 -16.43 0.34
CA ASP A 431 -16.09 -15.38 1.35
C ASP A 431 -14.81 -15.57 2.21
N CYS A 432 -14.15 -16.73 2.16
CA CYS A 432 -12.96 -17.03 2.97
C CYS A 432 -11.63 -16.53 2.38
N MET A 433 -11.59 -15.80 1.25
CA MET A 433 -10.31 -15.25 0.73
C MET A 433 -9.80 -14.08 1.58
N GLN A 434 -9.05 -14.40 2.63
CA GLN A 434 -8.32 -13.43 3.44
C GLN A 434 -7.10 -12.88 2.67
N PRO A 435 -6.98 -11.54 2.51
CA PRO A 435 -5.82 -10.91 1.88
C PRO A 435 -4.82 -10.37 2.92
N GLY A 436 -3.57 -10.24 2.51
CA GLY A 436 -2.56 -9.52 3.30
C GLY A 436 -2.82 -8.00 3.37
N ASP A 437 -3.53 -7.44 2.38
CA ASP A 437 -4.01 -6.06 2.41
C ASP A 437 -5.54 -5.91 2.29
N SER A 438 -6.09 -5.11 3.21
CA SER A 438 -7.53 -4.86 3.37
C SER A 438 -8.20 -4.06 2.24
N ARG A 439 -7.45 -3.58 1.23
CA ARG A 439 -8.00 -2.91 0.03
C ARG A 439 -8.31 -3.88 -1.11
N LEU A 440 -8.20 -5.20 -0.90
CA LEU A 440 -8.62 -6.22 -1.87
C LEU A 440 -9.95 -5.88 -2.56
N ASN A 441 -10.97 -5.50 -1.76
CA ASN A 441 -12.33 -5.20 -2.21
C ASN A 441 -12.54 -3.69 -2.46
N GLU A 442 -11.54 -3.05 -3.08
CA GLU A 442 -11.62 -1.68 -3.61
C GLU A 442 -12.08 -1.64 -5.08
N ASN A 443 -11.55 -2.56 -5.89
CA ASN A 443 -11.99 -2.82 -7.26
C ASN A 443 -11.71 -4.29 -7.62
N PRO A 444 -12.42 -4.87 -8.59
CA PRO A 444 -12.26 -6.28 -8.94
C PRO A 444 -10.88 -6.66 -9.48
N GLY A 445 -10.12 -5.71 -10.03
CA GLY A 445 -8.82 -6.01 -10.61
C GLY A 445 -7.76 -6.35 -9.56
N LEU A 446 -7.89 -5.82 -8.35
CA LEU A 446 -7.12 -6.25 -7.19
C LEU A 446 -7.49 -7.67 -6.75
N ILE A 447 -8.79 -8.02 -6.75
CA ILE A 447 -9.27 -9.39 -6.46
C ILE A 447 -8.67 -10.38 -7.45
N ALA A 448 -8.61 -10.00 -8.74
CA ALA A 448 -8.04 -10.81 -9.81
C ALA A 448 -6.51 -11.01 -9.66
N LEU A 449 -5.73 -9.94 -9.44
CA LEU A 449 -4.27 -10.08 -9.24
C LEU A 449 -3.91 -10.81 -7.93
N HIS A 450 -4.68 -10.61 -6.86
CA HIS A 450 -4.50 -11.39 -5.63
C HIS A 450 -4.77 -12.87 -5.88
N THR A 451 -5.84 -13.20 -6.61
CA THR A 451 -6.18 -14.57 -7.02
C THR A 451 -5.05 -15.22 -7.83
N VAL A 452 -4.47 -14.51 -8.81
CA VAL A 452 -3.32 -14.97 -9.61
C VAL A 452 -2.16 -15.40 -8.70
N PHE A 453 -1.72 -14.53 -7.79
CA PHE A 453 -0.55 -14.86 -6.96
C PHE A 453 -0.84 -15.83 -5.80
N VAL A 454 -2.07 -15.91 -5.30
CA VAL A 454 -2.49 -16.97 -4.36
C VAL A 454 -2.46 -18.34 -5.04
N ARG A 455 -3.00 -18.45 -6.27
CA ARG A 455 -2.87 -19.67 -7.09
C ARG A 455 -1.39 -19.99 -7.37
N TYR A 456 -0.57 -18.99 -7.71
CA TYR A 456 0.87 -19.17 -7.99
C TYR A 456 1.66 -19.67 -6.76
N HIS A 457 1.37 -19.12 -5.57
CA HIS A 457 1.94 -19.58 -4.31
C HIS A 457 1.60 -21.06 -4.06
N ASN A 458 0.32 -21.43 -4.08
CA ASN A 458 -0.11 -22.79 -3.79
C ASN A 458 0.40 -23.81 -4.82
N ARG A 459 0.52 -23.41 -6.09
CA ARG A 459 1.18 -24.18 -7.16
C ARG A 459 2.65 -24.49 -6.81
N ILE A 460 3.42 -23.48 -6.43
CA ILE A 460 4.85 -23.63 -6.06
C ILE A 460 5.00 -24.44 -4.78
N ALA A 461 4.24 -24.14 -3.72
CA ALA A 461 4.27 -24.84 -2.44
C ALA A 461 3.99 -26.35 -2.59
N ASN A 462 2.99 -26.71 -3.41
CA ASN A 462 2.65 -28.10 -3.73
C ASN A 462 3.73 -28.83 -4.56
N ILE A 463 4.53 -28.12 -5.36
CA ILE A 463 5.69 -28.72 -6.06
C ILE A 463 6.87 -28.90 -5.10
N LEU A 464 7.17 -27.87 -4.30
CA LEU A 464 8.30 -27.88 -3.34
C LEU A 464 8.12 -28.94 -2.25
N SER A 465 6.92 -29.06 -1.66
CA SER A 465 6.61 -30.09 -0.65
C SER A 465 6.74 -31.52 -1.18
N ARG A 466 6.36 -31.78 -2.43
CA ARG A 466 6.54 -33.10 -3.08
C ARG A 466 8.01 -33.38 -3.43
N MET A 467 8.74 -32.37 -3.90
CA MET A 467 10.13 -32.53 -4.31
C MET A 467 11.09 -32.65 -3.13
N ASN A 468 10.82 -31.91 -2.05
CA ASN A 468 11.60 -31.88 -0.82
C ASN A 468 10.74 -32.42 0.33
N ALA A 469 10.40 -33.70 0.29
CA ALA A 469 9.51 -34.35 1.26
C ALA A 469 10.03 -34.34 2.72
N HIS A 470 11.27 -33.90 2.95
CA HIS A 470 11.87 -33.65 4.27
C HIS A 470 11.63 -32.22 4.80
N TRP A 471 11.03 -31.32 4.01
CA TRP A 471 10.66 -29.98 4.45
C TRP A 471 9.34 -30.01 5.24
N ASN A 472 9.29 -29.28 6.35
CA ASN A 472 8.05 -29.02 7.08
C ASN A 472 7.27 -27.85 6.45
N ASP A 473 6.03 -27.66 6.90
CA ASP A 473 5.13 -26.60 6.42
C ASP A 473 5.79 -25.21 6.39
N GLU A 474 6.44 -24.81 7.47
CA GLU A 474 7.12 -23.51 7.59
C GLU A 474 8.24 -23.34 6.56
N LYS A 475 9.07 -24.36 6.33
CA LYS A 475 10.14 -24.32 5.34
C LYS A 475 9.58 -24.24 3.91
N VAL A 476 8.50 -24.96 3.60
CA VAL A 476 7.82 -24.85 2.29
C VAL A 476 7.21 -23.46 2.11
N TYR A 477 6.47 -22.96 3.11
CA TYR A 477 5.84 -21.64 3.08
C TYR A 477 6.88 -20.52 2.89
N GLN A 478 7.95 -20.49 3.69
CA GLN A 478 8.94 -19.41 3.64
C GLN A 478 9.78 -19.42 2.35
N GLU A 479 10.17 -20.58 1.83
CA GLU A 479 10.85 -20.64 0.52
C GLU A 479 9.88 -20.27 -0.62
N THR A 480 8.61 -20.67 -0.55
CA THR A 480 7.57 -20.26 -1.52
C THR A 480 7.34 -18.74 -1.49
N ARG A 481 7.13 -18.16 -0.31
CA ARG A 481 7.01 -16.70 -0.10
C ARG A 481 8.21 -15.97 -0.69
N ARG A 482 9.43 -16.43 -0.36
CA ARG A 482 10.69 -15.88 -0.85
C ARG A 482 10.80 -15.93 -2.38
N ILE A 483 10.36 -17.01 -3.02
CA ILE A 483 10.29 -17.16 -4.49
C ILE A 483 9.27 -16.20 -5.11
N VAL A 484 8.04 -16.14 -4.60
CA VAL A 484 6.98 -15.28 -5.15
C VAL A 484 7.35 -13.80 -5.02
N VAL A 485 7.97 -13.41 -3.89
CA VAL A 485 8.56 -12.08 -3.72
C VAL A 485 9.62 -11.81 -4.79
N ALA A 486 10.54 -12.73 -5.04
CA ALA A 486 11.56 -12.58 -6.08
C ALA A 486 10.95 -12.41 -7.49
N VAL A 487 9.85 -13.11 -7.80
CA VAL A 487 9.12 -12.97 -9.07
C VAL A 487 8.44 -11.59 -9.18
N ILE A 488 7.77 -11.11 -8.13
CA ILE A 488 7.13 -9.78 -8.11
C ILE A 488 8.19 -8.66 -8.19
N GLN A 489 9.32 -8.80 -7.49
CA GLN A 489 10.48 -7.90 -7.63
C GLN A 489 11.03 -7.93 -9.06
N HIS A 490 11.18 -9.11 -9.66
CA HIS A 490 11.70 -9.26 -11.02
C HIS A 490 10.79 -8.60 -12.06
N ILE A 491 9.50 -8.94 -12.10
CA ILE A 491 8.50 -8.35 -13.02
C ILE A 491 8.45 -6.83 -12.87
N THR A 492 8.43 -6.32 -11.63
CA THR A 492 8.33 -4.87 -11.38
C THR A 492 9.52 -4.10 -12.00
N TYR A 493 10.76 -4.55 -11.79
CA TYR A 493 11.94 -3.83 -12.29
C TYR A 493 12.30 -4.14 -13.77
N LYS A 494 11.88 -5.30 -14.30
CA LYS A 494 12.14 -5.73 -15.69
C LYS A 494 11.08 -5.26 -16.68
N GLU A 495 9.80 -5.30 -16.29
CA GLU A 495 8.65 -5.13 -17.21
C GLU A 495 7.87 -3.85 -16.90
N TYR A 496 7.62 -3.54 -15.62
CA TYR A 496 6.79 -2.39 -15.24
C TYR A 496 7.56 -1.05 -15.24
N LEU A 497 8.63 -0.92 -14.43
CA LEU A 497 9.35 0.35 -14.26
C LEU A 497 9.89 0.98 -15.57
N PRO A 498 10.38 0.23 -16.58
CA PRO A 498 10.77 0.80 -17.87
C PRO A 498 9.65 1.57 -18.56
N ILE A 499 8.40 1.12 -18.43
CA ILE A 499 7.21 1.78 -19.00
C ILE A 499 6.81 2.99 -18.14
N VAL A 500 7.03 2.96 -16.82
CA VAL A 500 6.77 4.10 -15.92
C VAL A 500 7.69 5.26 -16.26
N VAL A 501 9.01 5.08 -16.09
CA VAL A 501 9.99 6.20 -16.08
C VAL A 501 10.80 6.35 -17.37
N GLY A 502 10.73 5.38 -18.29
CA GLY A 502 11.48 5.39 -19.54
C GLY A 502 12.94 4.92 -19.41
N PRO A 503 13.59 4.55 -20.52
CA PRO A 503 14.92 3.93 -20.51
C PRO A 503 16.00 4.83 -19.90
N ASP A 504 16.00 6.12 -20.23
CA ASP A 504 17.04 7.07 -19.80
C ASP A 504 17.08 7.21 -18.26
N VAL A 505 15.91 7.14 -17.60
CA VAL A 505 15.80 7.20 -16.13
C VAL A 505 16.10 5.84 -15.49
N MET A 506 15.74 4.72 -16.14
CA MET A 506 16.15 3.38 -15.70
C MET A 506 17.68 3.22 -15.63
N ASP A 507 18.42 3.84 -16.54
CA ASP A 507 19.88 3.88 -16.53
C ASP A 507 20.42 4.90 -15.52
N LEU A 508 19.87 6.13 -15.47
CA LEU A 508 20.31 7.18 -14.53
C LEU A 508 20.20 6.75 -13.05
N PHE A 509 19.16 6.00 -12.69
CA PHE A 509 18.93 5.52 -11.31
C PHE A 509 19.39 4.07 -11.07
N ASP A 510 20.02 3.41 -12.05
CA ASP A 510 20.51 2.02 -11.93
C ASP A 510 19.39 1.05 -11.47
N LEU A 511 18.27 1.10 -12.18
CA LEU A 511 17.07 0.30 -11.89
C LEU A 511 17.02 -1.01 -12.69
N ARG A 512 17.96 -1.25 -13.61
CA ARG A 512 17.96 -2.45 -14.45
C ARG A 512 18.41 -3.69 -13.66
N VAL A 513 17.61 -4.75 -13.70
CA VAL A 513 17.98 -6.08 -13.19
C VAL A 513 19.26 -6.60 -13.86
N ALA A 514 20.11 -7.31 -13.12
CA ALA A 514 21.33 -7.86 -13.68
C ALA A 514 21.02 -9.07 -14.59
N LYS A 515 21.79 -9.23 -15.68
CA LYS A 515 21.57 -10.29 -16.68
C LYS A 515 22.10 -11.67 -16.22
N SER A 516 23.07 -11.68 -15.31
CA SER A 516 23.80 -12.86 -14.85
C SER A 516 24.51 -12.54 -13.54
N GLY A 517 24.85 -13.56 -12.74
CA GLY A 517 25.54 -13.37 -11.46
C GLY A 517 24.67 -12.67 -10.40
N TYR A 518 25.32 -12.01 -9.47
CA TYR A 518 24.70 -11.32 -8.33
C TYR A 518 24.67 -9.80 -8.51
N TYR A 519 23.85 -9.14 -7.70
CA TYR A 519 23.87 -7.69 -7.48
C TYR A 519 24.67 -7.39 -6.21
N GLU A 520 25.55 -6.40 -6.30
CA GLU A 520 26.57 -6.11 -5.27
C GLU A 520 26.39 -4.73 -4.60
N GLN A 521 25.38 -3.95 -5.01
CA GLN A 521 25.15 -2.58 -4.54
C GLN A 521 24.08 -2.47 -3.45
N TYR A 522 23.97 -3.47 -2.56
CA TYR A 522 23.26 -3.27 -1.29
C TYR A 522 24.09 -2.34 -0.40
N ASP A 523 23.44 -1.34 0.20
CA ASP A 523 24.07 -0.44 1.16
C ASP A 523 23.16 -0.29 2.41
N PRO A 524 23.58 -0.73 3.60
CA PRO A 524 22.78 -0.58 4.82
C PRO A 524 22.56 0.89 5.23
N LYS A 525 23.29 1.85 4.64
CA LYS A 525 23.09 3.27 4.90
C LYS A 525 21.88 3.84 4.15
N VAL A 526 21.48 3.24 3.04
CA VAL A 526 20.28 3.65 2.28
C VAL A 526 19.03 3.49 3.13
N ASN A 527 18.06 4.40 2.94
CA ASN A 527 16.77 4.34 3.62
C ASN A 527 15.65 3.83 2.68
N PRO A 528 15.28 2.54 2.73
CA PRO A 528 14.20 1.98 1.93
C PRO A 528 12.79 2.38 2.39
N THR A 529 12.61 3.02 3.56
CA THR A 529 11.29 3.49 4.02
C THR A 529 10.56 4.25 2.91
N VAL A 530 9.26 4.00 2.72
CA VAL A 530 8.50 4.72 1.68
C VAL A 530 8.42 6.21 2.00
N SER A 531 8.72 7.03 1.00
CA SER A 531 8.66 8.48 1.10
C SER A 531 7.22 8.99 0.98
N ASN A 532 6.92 10.02 1.76
CA ASN A 532 5.59 10.60 1.86
C ASN A 532 5.12 11.17 0.49
N SER A 533 6.03 11.79 -0.27
CA SER A 533 5.79 12.28 -1.63
C SER A 533 5.52 11.17 -2.65
N PHE A 534 6.09 9.97 -2.48
CA PHE A 534 5.81 8.82 -3.34
C PHE A 534 4.38 8.31 -3.11
N SER A 535 4.04 7.89 -1.89
CA SER A 535 2.73 7.31 -1.53
C SER A 535 1.58 8.30 -1.66
N THR A 536 1.81 9.57 -1.32
CA THR A 536 0.75 10.58 -1.28
C THR A 536 0.48 11.23 -2.64
N VAL A 537 1.47 11.24 -3.54
CA VAL A 537 1.37 12.00 -4.80
C VAL A 537 1.95 11.26 -6.00
N ALA A 538 3.26 11.02 -6.05
CA ALA A 538 3.91 10.68 -7.31
C ALA A 538 3.47 9.32 -7.88
N PHE A 539 3.30 8.29 -7.02
CA PHE A 539 2.88 6.96 -7.49
C PHE A 539 1.37 6.88 -7.78
N ARG A 540 0.60 7.90 -7.38
CA ARG A 540 -0.84 8.04 -7.68
C ARG A 540 -1.14 8.47 -9.12
N PHE A 541 -0.13 8.53 -10.00
CA PHE A 541 -0.31 8.88 -11.41
C PHE A 541 -1.30 7.94 -12.12
N GLY A 542 -1.37 6.66 -11.68
CA GLY A 542 -2.27 5.65 -12.22
C GLY A 542 -3.76 6.01 -12.18
N HIS A 543 -4.20 6.92 -11.29
CA HIS A 543 -5.60 7.37 -11.26
C HIS A 543 -6.04 8.10 -12.55
N SER A 544 -5.11 8.71 -13.29
CA SER A 544 -5.38 9.26 -14.63
C SER A 544 -5.45 8.20 -15.74
N MET A 545 -5.05 6.96 -15.43
CA MET A 545 -4.95 5.86 -16.40
C MET A 545 -6.08 4.82 -16.30
N VAL A 546 -6.95 4.95 -15.29
CA VAL A 546 -8.13 4.08 -15.09
C VAL A 546 -9.21 4.38 -16.14
N GLN A 547 -9.81 3.31 -16.66
CA GLN A 547 -10.91 3.35 -17.64
C GLN A 547 -12.28 3.51 -16.95
N ASN A 548 -13.28 4.06 -17.67
CA ASN A 548 -14.64 4.23 -17.15
C ASN A 548 -15.43 2.90 -16.97
N SER A 549 -14.87 1.78 -17.46
CA SER A 549 -15.47 0.44 -17.42
C SER A 549 -14.40 -0.63 -17.65
N PHE A 550 -14.61 -1.84 -17.13
CA PHE A 550 -13.70 -2.96 -17.28
C PHE A 550 -14.23 -3.98 -18.30
N ILE A 551 -13.69 -3.93 -19.52
CA ILE A 551 -14.09 -4.80 -20.63
C ILE A 551 -13.53 -6.20 -20.38
N ARG A 552 -14.40 -7.21 -20.34
CA ARG A 552 -14.00 -8.62 -20.27
C ARG A 552 -13.76 -9.18 -21.68
N SER A 553 -12.92 -10.19 -21.83
CA SER A 553 -12.62 -10.85 -23.11
C SER A 553 -12.74 -12.37 -23.00
N ASN A 554 -13.07 -13.04 -24.11
CA ASN A 554 -12.95 -14.50 -24.23
C ASN A 554 -11.51 -14.95 -24.54
N SER A 555 -11.25 -16.26 -24.55
CA SER A 555 -9.93 -16.85 -24.86
C SER A 555 -9.41 -16.50 -26.27
N ASN A 556 -10.30 -16.16 -27.21
CA ASN A 556 -9.97 -15.65 -28.54
C ASN A 556 -9.61 -14.14 -28.54
N HIS A 557 -9.47 -13.53 -27.36
CA HIS A 557 -9.21 -12.11 -27.14
C HIS A 557 -10.25 -11.15 -27.76
N GLN A 558 -11.48 -11.61 -27.93
CA GLN A 558 -12.60 -10.78 -28.37
C GLN A 558 -13.30 -10.19 -27.14
N PRO A 559 -13.66 -8.89 -27.15
CA PRO A 559 -14.38 -8.28 -26.05
C PRO A 559 -15.80 -8.86 -25.95
N LEU A 560 -16.27 -9.08 -24.73
CA LEU A 560 -17.60 -9.59 -24.44
C LEU A 560 -18.61 -8.42 -24.28
N PRO A 561 -19.90 -8.61 -24.63
CA PRO A 561 -20.92 -7.56 -24.58
C PRO A 561 -21.47 -7.36 -23.15
N ASN A 562 -20.59 -7.07 -22.19
CA ASN A 562 -20.91 -6.93 -20.76
C ASN A 562 -20.27 -5.67 -20.13
N ASN A 563 -20.24 -4.55 -20.87
CA ASN A 563 -19.56 -3.33 -20.44
C ASN A 563 -20.33 -2.57 -19.34
N VAL A 564 -20.07 -2.93 -18.08
CA VAL A 564 -20.60 -2.28 -16.87
C VAL A 564 -19.73 -1.06 -16.50
N THR A 565 -20.32 0.02 -15.97
CA THR A 565 -19.51 1.17 -15.51
C THR A 565 -18.76 0.82 -14.22
N PHE A 566 -17.62 1.48 -13.97
CA PHE A 566 -16.73 1.12 -12.86
C PHE A 566 -17.40 1.22 -11.48
N HIS A 567 -18.38 2.10 -11.27
CA HIS A 567 -19.14 2.14 -10.02
C HIS A 567 -20.26 1.08 -9.94
N GLU A 568 -20.90 0.72 -11.05
CA GLU A 568 -21.89 -0.39 -11.13
C GLU A 568 -21.25 -1.79 -11.08
N GLU A 569 -19.94 -1.88 -11.27
CA GLU A 569 -19.17 -3.13 -11.38
C GLU A 569 -19.35 -4.07 -10.17
N PHE A 570 -19.59 -3.52 -8.98
CA PHE A 570 -19.90 -4.27 -7.75
C PHE A 570 -21.39 -4.57 -7.52
N SER A 571 -22.31 -3.98 -8.31
CA SER A 571 -23.76 -4.18 -8.16
C SER A 571 -24.23 -5.58 -8.60
N ASN A 572 -23.36 -6.37 -9.22
CA ASN A 572 -23.62 -7.75 -9.65
C ASN A 572 -22.46 -8.68 -9.23
N HIS A 573 -22.70 -9.58 -8.28
CA HIS A 573 -21.69 -10.55 -7.81
C HIS A 573 -21.19 -11.50 -8.92
N GLU A 574 -22.03 -11.84 -9.91
CA GLU A 574 -21.65 -12.70 -11.04
C GLU A 574 -20.50 -12.12 -11.88
N ASN A 575 -20.24 -10.80 -11.77
CA ASN A 575 -19.12 -10.16 -12.45
C ASN A 575 -17.75 -10.76 -12.03
N ILE A 576 -17.63 -11.31 -10.81
CA ILE A 576 -16.34 -11.73 -10.21
C ILE A 576 -16.35 -13.13 -9.60
N TRP A 577 -17.51 -13.60 -9.14
CA TRP A 577 -17.61 -14.92 -8.50
C TRP A 577 -18.10 -16.02 -9.46
N SER A 578 -18.66 -15.65 -10.63
CA SER A 578 -19.07 -16.66 -11.62
C SER A 578 -17.87 -17.38 -12.26
N PRO A 579 -17.98 -18.68 -12.61
CA PRO A 579 -16.88 -19.46 -13.19
C PRO A 579 -16.25 -18.82 -14.44
N GLY A 580 -14.93 -18.61 -14.40
CA GLY A 580 -14.11 -18.00 -15.45
C GLY A 580 -14.20 -16.47 -15.54
N SER A 581 -14.96 -15.80 -14.67
CA SER A 581 -15.09 -14.33 -14.71
C SER A 581 -13.77 -13.59 -14.43
N VAL A 582 -12.96 -14.09 -13.49
CA VAL A 582 -11.61 -13.58 -13.19
C VAL A 582 -10.69 -13.71 -14.40
N ASP A 583 -10.66 -14.88 -15.04
CA ASP A 583 -9.90 -15.14 -16.26
C ASP A 583 -10.30 -14.17 -17.39
N ARG A 584 -11.60 -14.00 -17.63
CA ARG A 584 -12.14 -13.10 -18.66
C ARG A 584 -11.88 -11.62 -18.36
N LEU A 585 -11.81 -11.23 -17.08
CA LEU A 585 -11.40 -9.90 -16.65
C LEU A 585 -9.91 -9.67 -16.89
N LEU A 586 -9.05 -10.66 -16.60
CA LEU A 586 -7.60 -10.57 -16.83
C LEU A 586 -7.25 -10.60 -18.32
N LEU A 587 -7.94 -11.43 -19.13
CA LEU A 587 -7.91 -11.37 -20.60
C LEU A 587 -8.37 -9.98 -21.08
N GLY A 588 -9.40 -9.43 -20.46
CA GLY A 588 -9.83 -8.04 -20.61
C GLY A 588 -8.70 -7.04 -20.40
N PHE A 589 -8.05 -7.07 -19.24
CA PHE A 589 -6.98 -6.14 -18.87
C PHE A 589 -5.74 -6.20 -19.78
N ILE A 590 -5.42 -7.33 -20.40
CA ILE A 590 -4.32 -7.44 -21.38
C ILE A 590 -4.72 -7.07 -22.82
N ASN A 591 -6.01 -6.83 -23.07
CA ASN A 591 -6.55 -6.44 -24.38
C ASN A 591 -7.02 -4.97 -24.40
N GLN A 592 -7.64 -4.49 -23.33
CA GLN A 592 -8.15 -3.13 -23.18
C GLN A 592 -6.97 -2.15 -23.01
N PRO A 593 -6.89 -1.06 -23.80
CA PRO A 593 -5.89 -0.02 -23.58
C PRO A 593 -6.19 0.76 -22.29
N SER A 594 -5.16 1.27 -21.62
CA SER A 594 -5.34 2.17 -20.49
C SER A 594 -5.73 3.58 -20.95
N GLN A 595 -6.34 4.39 -20.08
CA GLN A 595 -6.34 5.84 -20.29
C GLN A 595 -4.90 6.37 -20.24
N LYS A 596 -4.61 7.41 -21.02
CA LYS A 596 -3.29 8.03 -21.03
C LYS A 596 -3.07 8.81 -19.73
N ARG A 597 -1.88 8.68 -19.15
CA ARG A 597 -1.40 9.62 -18.13
C ARG A 597 -1.24 11.02 -18.74
N ASP A 598 -2.25 11.86 -18.57
CA ASP A 598 -2.18 13.31 -18.71
C ASP A 598 -3.03 13.99 -17.61
N GLU A 599 -3.51 15.21 -17.83
CA GLU A 599 -4.17 15.96 -16.77
C GLU A 599 -5.59 15.49 -16.43
N PHE A 600 -6.21 14.61 -17.20
CA PHE A 600 -7.62 14.21 -17.05
C PHE A 600 -7.81 12.96 -16.18
N ILE A 601 -8.98 12.85 -15.52
CA ILE A 601 -9.37 11.72 -14.66
C ILE A 601 -10.85 11.42 -14.90
N SER A 602 -11.21 10.13 -14.95
CA SER A 602 -12.57 9.64 -15.21
C SER A 602 -13.64 10.22 -14.27
N ASN A 603 -14.88 10.40 -14.76
CA ASN A 603 -16.05 10.70 -13.93
C ASN A 603 -16.31 9.59 -12.89
N GLU A 604 -15.98 8.34 -13.20
CA GLU A 604 -16.10 7.21 -12.27
C GLU A 604 -15.28 7.43 -10.99
N LEU A 605 -14.16 8.15 -11.09
CA LEU A 605 -13.28 8.46 -9.97
C LEU A 605 -13.47 9.88 -9.42
N THR A 606 -14.01 10.83 -10.20
CA THR A 606 -14.20 12.23 -9.77
C THR A 606 -15.62 12.58 -9.33
N ASN A 607 -16.63 11.76 -9.65
CA ASN A 607 -18.03 12.00 -9.31
C ASN A 607 -18.73 10.75 -8.71
N HIS A 608 -18.29 9.53 -9.06
CA HIS A 608 -18.96 8.28 -8.69
C HIS A 608 -18.12 7.34 -7.79
N LEU A 609 -17.01 7.82 -7.21
CA LEU A 609 -16.12 6.98 -6.40
C LEU A 609 -16.86 6.38 -5.19
N PHE A 610 -16.97 5.05 -5.17
CA PHE A 610 -17.73 4.29 -4.17
C PHE A 610 -19.22 4.70 -4.05
N GLN A 611 -19.85 5.05 -5.18
CA GLN A 611 -21.29 5.17 -5.29
C GLN A 611 -21.94 3.77 -5.28
N PHE A 612 -22.64 3.42 -4.19
CA PHE A 612 -23.33 2.12 -4.07
C PHE A 612 -24.86 2.22 -4.21
N SER A 613 -25.49 3.17 -3.51
CA SER A 613 -26.95 3.31 -3.45
C SER A 613 -27.45 4.76 -3.52
N GLY A 614 -26.54 5.73 -3.55
CA GLY A 614 -26.83 7.15 -3.73
C GLY A 614 -26.65 7.60 -5.19
N PRO A 615 -27.11 8.82 -5.55
CA PRO A 615 -26.98 9.36 -6.90
C PRO A 615 -25.60 10.00 -7.19
N PHE A 616 -24.65 9.89 -6.25
CA PHE A 616 -23.27 10.36 -6.37
C PHE A 616 -22.32 9.55 -5.47
N GLY A 617 -21.03 9.61 -5.78
CA GLY A 617 -19.93 9.13 -4.94
C GLY A 617 -19.01 10.27 -4.49
N MET A 618 -17.73 9.97 -4.30
CA MET A 618 -16.69 10.93 -3.91
C MET A 618 -15.84 11.39 -5.12
N ASP A 619 -14.94 12.35 -4.90
CA ASP A 619 -13.95 12.82 -5.89
C ASP A 619 -12.52 12.46 -5.49
N LEU A 620 -11.95 11.44 -6.14
CA LEU A 620 -10.59 10.95 -5.90
C LEU A 620 -9.52 11.99 -6.24
N ALA A 621 -9.73 12.84 -7.25
CA ALA A 621 -8.77 13.88 -7.63
C ALA A 621 -8.71 14.98 -6.56
N ALA A 622 -9.88 15.43 -6.09
CA ALA A 622 -9.99 16.35 -4.97
C ALA A 622 -9.42 15.73 -3.67
N ILE A 623 -9.69 14.44 -3.41
CA ILE A 623 -9.12 13.71 -2.27
C ILE A 623 -7.58 13.63 -2.36
N ASN A 624 -6.99 13.38 -3.54
CA ASN A 624 -5.54 13.34 -3.71
C ASN A 624 -4.88 14.70 -3.45
N ILE A 625 -5.47 15.79 -3.97
CA ILE A 625 -5.00 17.16 -3.72
C ILE A 625 -5.12 17.51 -2.22
N GLN A 626 -6.27 17.23 -1.59
CA GLN A 626 -6.45 17.48 -0.16
C GLN A 626 -5.55 16.59 0.71
N ARG A 627 -5.21 15.37 0.27
CA ARG A 627 -4.26 14.49 0.96
C ARG A 627 -2.82 15.01 0.89
N ALA A 628 -2.40 15.56 -0.25
CA ALA A 628 -1.11 16.23 -0.38
C ALA A 628 -1.01 17.43 0.59
N ARG A 629 -2.09 18.22 0.72
CA ARG A 629 -2.19 19.33 1.68
C ARG A 629 -2.20 18.87 3.14
N ASP A 630 -2.95 17.80 3.46
CA ASP A 630 -3.00 17.16 4.79
C ASP A 630 -1.61 16.66 5.26
N HIS A 631 -0.82 16.12 4.33
CA HIS A 631 0.53 15.59 4.56
C HIS A 631 1.65 16.64 4.43
N GLY A 632 1.32 17.90 4.15
CA GLY A 632 2.28 19.00 4.03
C GLY A 632 3.26 18.82 2.87
N ILE A 633 2.83 18.23 1.76
CA ILE A 633 3.69 18.01 0.59
C ILE A 633 4.06 19.37 -0.05
N PRO A 634 5.36 19.69 -0.25
CA PRO A 634 5.78 20.94 -0.88
C PRO A 634 5.16 21.18 -2.27
N PRO A 635 4.92 22.44 -2.66
CA PRO A 635 4.42 22.81 -3.98
C PRO A 635 5.28 22.28 -5.12
N TYR A 636 4.69 22.14 -6.30
CA TYR A 636 5.34 21.58 -7.50
C TYR A 636 6.73 22.17 -7.80
N THR A 637 6.88 23.49 -7.69
CA THR A 637 8.12 24.23 -7.99
C THR A 637 9.31 23.77 -7.15
N TYR A 638 9.09 23.39 -5.89
CA TYR A 638 10.11 22.95 -4.94
C TYR A 638 10.80 21.65 -5.36
N TRP A 639 10.16 20.82 -6.20
CA TRP A 639 10.70 19.54 -6.66
C TRP A 639 11.59 19.66 -7.90
N ARG A 640 11.55 20.80 -8.61
CA ARG A 640 12.25 20.97 -9.88
C ARG A 640 13.77 20.99 -9.73
N GLU A 641 14.31 21.94 -8.93
CA GLU A 641 15.76 22.07 -8.75
C GLU A 641 16.40 20.82 -8.09
N PRO A 642 15.82 20.19 -7.04
CA PRO A 642 16.35 18.95 -6.46
C PRO A 642 16.39 17.75 -7.41
N CYS A 643 15.47 17.68 -8.36
CA CYS A 643 15.46 16.65 -9.42
C CYS A 643 16.38 16.99 -10.62
N GLY A 644 17.17 18.08 -10.54
CA GLY A 644 18.03 18.53 -11.64
C GLY A 644 17.28 19.11 -12.84
N LEU A 645 16.01 19.50 -12.65
CA LEU A 645 15.13 20.02 -13.70
C LEU A 645 15.15 21.55 -13.73
N THR A 646 14.72 22.14 -14.85
CA THR A 646 14.59 23.60 -14.96
C THR A 646 13.59 24.13 -13.93
N PRO A 647 13.94 25.17 -13.14
CA PRO A 647 13.01 25.76 -12.19
C PRO A 647 11.91 26.55 -12.89
N VAL A 648 10.77 26.68 -12.19
CA VAL A 648 9.63 27.48 -12.62
C VAL A 648 9.52 28.66 -11.66
N LYS A 649 9.54 29.89 -12.21
CA LYS A 649 9.52 31.16 -11.47
C LYS A 649 8.45 32.13 -11.99
N LYS A 650 7.85 31.83 -13.15
CA LYS A 650 6.74 32.56 -13.78
C LYS A 650 5.88 31.60 -14.62
N TRP A 651 4.66 32.01 -14.93
CA TRP A 651 3.69 31.20 -15.70
C TRP A 651 4.23 30.71 -17.05
N SER A 652 5.01 31.50 -17.78
CA SER A 652 5.54 31.09 -19.09
C SER A 652 6.64 30.03 -19.05
N ASP A 653 7.23 29.72 -17.88
CA ASP A 653 8.16 28.59 -17.75
C ASP A 653 7.42 27.24 -17.87
N LEU A 654 6.12 27.21 -17.57
CA LEU A 654 5.28 26.02 -17.65
C LEU A 654 4.92 25.65 -19.10
N ASP A 655 4.91 26.59 -20.04
CA ASP A 655 4.57 26.32 -21.45
C ASP A 655 5.59 25.38 -22.13
N GLU A 656 6.85 25.42 -21.71
CA GLU A 656 7.89 24.47 -22.13
C GLU A 656 7.67 23.07 -21.54
N ILE A 657 7.11 22.98 -20.33
CA ILE A 657 7.00 21.74 -19.53
C ILE A 657 5.68 20.98 -19.74
N MET A 658 4.56 21.69 -19.93
CA MET A 658 3.21 21.14 -20.10
C MET A 658 2.50 21.76 -21.31
N ASN A 659 1.21 21.50 -21.51
CA ASN A 659 0.45 22.11 -22.61
C ASN A 659 -0.03 23.52 -22.22
N THR A 660 0.06 24.49 -23.14
CA THR A 660 -0.29 25.90 -22.89
C THR A 660 -1.74 26.10 -22.41
N ASN A 661 -2.68 25.30 -22.90
CA ASN A 661 -4.08 25.32 -22.45
C ASN A 661 -4.21 24.81 -20.99
N VAL A 662 -3.39 23.83 -20.60
CA VAL A 662 -3.34 23.36 -19.20
C VAL A 662 -2.75 24.44 -18.30
N ASN A 663 -1.66 25.08 -18.74
CA ASN A 663 -1.06 26.22 -18.03
C ASN A 663 -2.08 27.35 -17.82
N SER A 664 -2.81 27.77 -18.87
CA SER A 664 -3.88 28.77 -18.76
C SER A 664 -4.99 28.37 -17.77
N ARG A 665 -5.36 27.08 -17.71
CA ARG A 665 -6.34 26.59 -16.72
C ARG A 665 -5.77 26.60 -15.29
N ILE A 666 -4.51 26.22 -15.08
CA ILE A 666 -3.82 26.28 -13.78
C ILE A 666 -3.69 27.73 -13.30
N GLN A 667 -3.26 28.65 -14.18
CA GLN A 667 -3.16 30.09 -13.91
C GLN A 667 -4.52 30.72 -13.55
N SER A 668 -5.64 30.14 -13.99
CA SER A 668 -6.99 30.59 -13.61
C SER A 668 -7.46 30.14 -12.20
N LEU A 669 -6.65 29.34 -11.50
CA LEU A 669 -6.97 28.74 -10.20
C LEU A 669 -5.97 29.10 -9.09
N TYR A 670 -4.68 29.15 -9.43
CA TYR A 670 -3.59 29.38 -8.50
C TYR A 670 -3.05 30.80 -8.67
N SER A 671 -2.84 31.54 -7.57
CA SER A 671 -2.41 32.94 -7.63
C SER A 671 -0.93 33.09 -7.98
N HIS A 672 -0.09 32.14 -7.58
CA HIS A 672 1.33 32.04 -7.96
C HIS A 672 1.72 30.64 -8.44
N VAL A 673 2.86 30.51 -9.13
CA VAL A 673 3.37 29.20 -9.55
C VAL A 673 3.77 28.33 -8.35
N ASP A 674 4.22 28.94 -7.26
CA ASP A 674 4.53 28.26 -6.00
C ASP A 674 3.26 27.87 -5.19
N ASP A 675 2.06 28.23 -5.66
CA ASP A 675 0.83 27.76 -5.04
C ASP A 675 0.42 26.37 -5.56
N ILE A 676 0.98 25.90 -6.68
CA ILE A 676 0.48 24.73 -7.43
C ILE A 676 0.77 23.42 -6.69
N ASP A 677 -0.28 22.62 -6.43
CA ASP A 677 -0.15 21.30 -5.81
C ASP A 677 0.59 20.30 -6.73
N LEU A 678 1.54 19.56 -6.16
CA LEU A 678 2.41 18.60 -6.88
C LEU A 678 1.62 17.58 -7.73
N PHE A 679 0.46 17.11 -7.24
CA PHE A 679 -0.39 16.16 -7.95
C PHE A 679 -0.90 16.73 -9.28
N THR A 680 -1.43 17.97 -9.25
CA THR A 680 -2.00 18.65 -10.41
C THR A 680 -0.96 18.91 -11.49
N ALA A 681 0.21 19.43 -11.11
CA ALA A 681 1.27 19.74 -12.07
C ALA A 681 2.01 18.50 -12.60
N GLY A 682 2.29 17.50 -11.74
CA GLY A 682 2.98 16.29 -12.14
C GLY A 682 2.17 15.41 -13.12
N LEU A 683 0.84 15.42 -13.01
CA LEU A 683 -0.05 14.87 -14.04
C LEU A 683 -0.07 15.68 -15.35
N ALA A 684 0.16 16.99 -15.29
CA ALA A 684 0.17 17.87 -16.46
C ALA A 684 1.50 17.89 -17.25
N GLU A 685 2.62 17.44 -16.66
CA GLU A 685 3.93 17.41 -17.34
C GLU A 685 3.92 16.55 -18.62
N LYS A 686 4.62 17.02 -19.67
CA LYS A 686 4.88 16.22 -20.87
C LYS A 686 5.62 14.91 -20.47
N PRO A 687 5.19 13.73 -20.95
CA PRO A 687 5.84 12.46 -20.62
C PRO A 687 7.29 12.41 -21.09
N LEU A 688 8.12 11.64 -20.38
CA LEU A 688 9.47 11.31 -20.83
C LEU A 688 9.44 10.43 -22.09
N ARG A 689 10.55 10.42 -22.85
CA ARG A 689 10.67 9.58 -24.04
C ARG A 689 10.63 8.10 -23.64
N GLY A 690 9.55 7.40 -23.98
CA GLY A 690 9.38 5.97 -23.67
C GLY A 690 8.96 5.68 -22.24
N GLY A 691 8.64 6.69 -21.44
CA GLY A 691 7.99 6.54 -20.12
C GLY A 691 6.61 7.21 -20.12
N VAL A 692 5.68 6.76 -19.29
CA VAL A 692 4.33 7.37 -19.20
C VAL A 692 4.29 8.60 -18.29
N VAL A 693 5.18 8.73 -17.30
CA VAL A 693 5.18 9.89 -16.37
C VAL A 693 6.07 11.05 -16.85
N GLY A 694 5.83 12.24 -16.31
CA GLY A 694 6.69 13.42 -16.53
C GLY A 694 7.97 13.42 -15.69
N PRO A 695 8.96 14.27 -15.99
CA PRO A 695 10.27 14.27 -15.34
C PRO A 695 10.25 14.36 -13.81
N THR A 696 9.33 15.15 -13.22
CA THR A 696 9.26 15.34 -11.76
C THR A 696 8.72 14.09 -11.05
N PHE A 697 7.69 13.45 -11.61
CA PHE A 697 7.22 12.16 -11.11
C PHE A 697 8.24 11.04 -11.36
N ALA A 698 8.92 11.03 -12.51
CA ALA A 698 9.97 10.06 -12.81
C ALA A 698 11.09 10.11 -11.79
N CYS A 699 11.57 11.31 -11.41
CA CYS A 699 12.55 11.53 -10.36
C CYS A 699 12.11 10.92 -9.01
N ILE A 700 10.91 11.27 -8.51
CA ILE A 700 10.43 10.81 -7.20
C ILE A 700 10.21 9.28 -7.19
N ILE A 701 9.66 8.72 -8.27
CA ILE A 701 9.42 7.28 -8.42
C ILE A 701 10.75 6.53 -8.52
N ALA A 702 11.66 6.97 -9.40
CA ALA A 702 12.95 6.31 -9.60
C ALA A 702 13.84 6.37 -8.36
N GLN A 703 13.84 7.49 -7.62
CA GLN A 703 14.56 7.57 -6.34
C GLN A 703 13.97 6.60 -5.30
N GLN A 704 12.64 6.47 -5.22
CA GLN A 704 12.04 5.49 -4.32
C GLN A 704 12.43 4.06 -4.70
N PHE A 705 12.25 3.65 -5.96
CA PHE A 705 12.62 2.29 -6.37
C PHE A 705 14.15 2.03 -6.29
N GLN A 706 15.01 3.03 -6.49
CA GLN A 706 16.43 2.90 -6.20
C GLN A 706 16.68 2.62 -4.71
N ASN A 707 16.01 3.35 -3.81
CA ASN A 707 16.11 3.15 -2.37
C ASN A 707 15.58 1.77 -1.94
N LEU A 708 14.49 1.30 -2.56
CA LEU A 708 13.94 -0.04 -2.33
C LEU A 708 14.92 -1.14 -2.77
N ARG A 709 15.58 -0.99 -3.92
CA ARG A 709 16.58 -1.96 -4.39
C ARG A 709 17.86 -1.96 -3.54
N LYS A 710 18.40 -0.77 -3.22
CA LYS A 710 19.71 -0.63 -2.53
C LYS A 710 19.62 -0.81 -1.02
N GLY A 711 18.47 -0.50 -0.40
CA GLY A 711 18.24 -0.65 1.04
C GLY A 711 17.68 -2.01 1.48
N ASP A 712 17.33 -2.91 0.55
CA ASP A 712 16.75 -4.23 0.85
C ASP A 712 17.82 -5.33 0.86
N ARG A 713 18.14 -5.85 2.05
CA ARG A 713 19.10 -6.97 2.23
C ARG A 713 18.61 -8.25 1.57
N PHE A 714 17.29 -8.39 1.42
CA PHE A 714 16.63 -9.52 0.79
C PHE A 714 16.25 -9.25 -0.68
N TRP A 715 16.76 -8.18 -1.31
CA TRP A 715 16.62 -7.98 -2.76
C TRP A 715 17.09 -9.25 -3.47
N TYR A 716 16.27 -9.78 -4.38
CA TYR A 716 16.41 -11.18 -4.81
C TYR A 716 17.78 -11.48 -5.47
N GLU A 717 18.44 -10.49 -6.06
CA GLU A 717 19.76 -10.68 -6.71
C GLU A 717 20.96 -10.60 -5.75
N ASN A 718 20.78 -10.37 -4.45
CA ASN A 718 21.89 -10.19 -3.49
C ASN A 718 22.69 -11.48 -3.22
N GLN A 719 23.98 -11.31 -2.86
CA GLN A 719 24.93 -12.42 -2.63
C GLN A 719 25.14 -12.85 -1.16
N PHE A 720 24.34 -12.38 -0.21
CA PHE A 720 24.48 -12.75 1.22
C PHE A 720 24.18 -14.23 1.45
N VAL A 721 25.19 -15.03 1.83
CA VAL A 721 25.19 -16.50 1.76
C VAL A 721 23.95 -17.15 2.40
N GLU A 722 23.44 -16.60 3.50
CA GLU A 722 22.31 -17.12 4.25
C GLU A 722 20.95 -16.89 3.55
N SER A 723 20.77 -15.76 2.87
CA SER A 723 19.52 -15.32 2.22
C SER A 723 19.57 -15.30 0.68
N ALA A 724 20.73 -15.47 0.06
CA ALA A 724 20.93 -15.45 -1.38
C ALA A 724 20.28 -16.66 -2.08
N PHE A 725 19.77 -16.42 -3.29
CA PHE A 725 19.45 -17.51 -4.21
C PHE A 725 20.76 -18.05 -4.83
N SER A 726 20.80 -19.34 -5.18
CA SER A 726 21.93 -19.87 -5.94
C SER A 726 21.98 -19.26 -7.37
N PRO A 727 23.12 -19.30 -8.08
CA PRO A 727 23.19 -18.76 -9.44
C PRO A 727 22.20 -19.41 -10.40
N MET A 728 21.90 -20.71 -10.19
CA MET A 728 20.86 -21.44 -10.93
C MET A 728 19.46 -20.94 -10.58
N GLN A 729 19.14 -20.79 -9.29
CA GLN A 729 17.85 -20.24 -8.84
C GLN A 729 17.60 -18.84 -9.40
N LEU A 730 18.62 -17.98 -9.43
CA LEU A 730 18.57 -16.66 -10.08
C LEU A 730 18.36 -16.76 -11.59
N GLN A 731 18.98 -17.74 -12.26
CA GLN A 731 18.81 -17.95 -13.69
C GLN A 731 17.38 -18.38 -14.05
N GLU A 732 16.72 -19.15 -13.18
CA GLU A 732 15.30 -19.49 -13.38
C GLU A 732 14.36 -18.31 -13.09
N ILE A 733 14.56 -17.59 -11.97
CA ILE A 733 13.76 -16.38 -11.65
C ILE A 733 13.84 -15.35 -12.79
N ARG A 734 15.02 -15.18 -13.40
CA ARG A 734 15.24 -14.21 -14.49
C ARG A 734 14.49 -14.52 -15.80
N LYS A 735 13.96 -15.74 -15.96
CA LYS A 735 13.14 -16.13 -17.13
C LYS A 735 11.70 -15.67 -16.99
N VAL A 736 11.17 -15.69 -15.76
CA VAL A 736 9.74 -15.46 -15.47
C VAL A 736 9.27 -14.09 -15.96
N SER A 737 8.08 -14.05 -16.53
CA SER A 737 7.33 -12.84 -16.92
C SER A 737 5.92 -12.88 -16.34
N LEU A 738 5.20 -11.76 -16.32
CA LEU A 738 3.79 -11.77 -15.90
C LEU A 738 2.91 -12.62 -16.83
N SER A 739 3.23 -12.67 -18.13
CA SER A 739 2.53 -13.54 -19.10
C SER A 739 2.61 -15.02 -18.73
N GLN A 740 3.78 -15.48 -18.26
CA GLN A 740 3.97 -16.85 -17.78
C GLN A 740 3.18 -17.12 -16.50
N VAL A 741 3.19 -16.20 -15.54
CA VAL A 741 2.44 -16.36 -14.28
C VAL A 741 0.94 -16.49 -14.55
N LEU A 742 0.39 -15.73 -15.51
CA LEU A 742 -0.99 -15.87 -15.97
C LEU A 742 -1.24 -17.24 -16.62
N CYS A 743 -0.42 -17.67 -17.59
CA CYS A 743 -0.52 -19.00 -18.21
C CYS A 743 -0.39 -20.18 -17.22
N GLU A 744 0.29 -20.00 -16.08
CA GLU A 744 0.49 -21.05 -15.07
C GLU A 744 -0.61 -21.07 -13.98
N THR A 745 -1.53 -20.09 -13.97
CA THR A 745 -2.54 -19.91 -12.90
C THR A 745 -3.97 -19.76 -13.38
N MET A 746 -4.20 -19.31 -14.62
CA MET A 746 -5.52 -19.12 -15.24
C MET A 746 -5.84 -20.27 -16.21
N ASP A 747 -7.13 -20.54 -16.40
CA ASP A 747 -7.63 -21.71 -17.12
C ASP A 747 -8.14 -21.35 -18.54
N GLU A 748 -8.70 -20.15 -18.76
CA GLU A 748 -9.16 -19.69 -20.09
C GLU A 748 -8.03 -19.05 -20.96
N PHE A 749 -6.79 -19.04 -20.47
CA PHE A 749 -5.65 -18.45 -21.18
C PHE A 749 -5.05 -19.42 -22.23
N GLU A 750 -5.61 -19.39 -23.44
CA GLU A 750 -5.09 -20.15 -24.59
C GLU A 750 -3.83 -19.51 -25.20
N THR A 751 -3.86 -18.18 -25.43
CA THR A 751 -2.72 -17.39 -25.91
C THR A 751 -2.50 -16.14 -25.06
N VAL A 752 -1.30 -15.56 -25.08
CA VAL A 752 -0.98 -14.29 -24.41
C VAL A 752 0.20 -13.61 -25.10
N GLN A 753 0.26 -12.28 -25.11
CA GLN A 753 1.47 -11.57 -25.57
C GLN A 753 2.58 -11.59 -24.49
N PRO A 754 3.87 -11.73 -24.84
CA PRO A 754 4.96 -11.82 -23.87
C PRO A 754 5.06 -10.64 -22.90
N PHE A 755 4.77 -9.42 -23.35
CA PHE A 755 4.77 -8.22 -22.53
C PHE A 755 3.34 -7.73 -22.31
N VAL A 756 2.64 -8.29 -21.30
CA VAL A 756 1.21 -8.03 -21.05
C VAL A 756 0.87 -6.59 -20.65
N PHE A 757 1.84 -5.79 -20.19
CA PHE A 757 1.68 -4.34 -19.95
C PHE A 757 1.64 -3.52 -21.24
N LEU A 758 2.08 -4.10 -22.36
CA LEU A 758 2.02 -3.52 -23.69
C LEU A 758 0.92 -4.21 -24.50
N SER A 759 0.29 -3.46 -25.39
CA SER A 759 -0.71 -4.01 -26.29
C SER A 759 -0.08 -5.07 -27.21
N ALA A 760 -0.85 -6.09 -27.56
CA ALA A 760 -0.41 -7.06 -28.56
C ALA A 760 -0.24 -6.39 -29.94
N ASP A 761 0.78 -6.79 -30.70
CA ASP A 761 1.06 -6.29 -32.05
C ASP A 761 1.44 -7.43 -33.01
N SER A 762 1.70 -7.11 -34.28
CA SER A 762 1.97 -8.09 -35.34
C SER A 762 3.45 -8.44 -35.55
N PHE A 763 4.38 -7.94 -34.73
CA PHE A 763 5.83 -8.01 -34.98
C PHE A 763 6.71 -8.27 -33.74
N PHE A 764 6.50 -7.56 -32.65
CA PHE A 764 7.36 -7.56 -31.45
C PHE A 764 6.64 -8.11 -30.21
N ASN A 765 5.32 -7.89 -30.08
CA ASN A 765 4.51 -8.34 -28.96
C ASN A 765 3.34 -9.22 -29.45
N ILE A 766 3.66 -10.18 -30.32
CA ILE A 766 2.69 -11.13 -30.91
C ILE A 766 2.15 -12.06 -29.81
N ARG A 767 0.86 -12.35 -29.83
CA ARG A 767 0.26 -13.37 -28.93
C ARG A 767 0.78 -14.76 -29.27
N VAL A 768 1.24 -15.48 -28.27
CA VAL A 768 1.82 -16.83 -28.39
C VAL A 768 1.04 -17.85 -27.55
N PRO A 769 0.98 -19.14 -27.93
CA PRO A 769 0.26 -20.15 -27.16
C PRO A 769 0.88 -20.39 -25.78
N CYS A 770 0.04 -20.37 -24.74
CA CYS A 770 0.50 -20.56 -23.35
C CYS A 770 1.26 -21.88 -23.12
N ARG A 771 0.94 -22.93 -23.90
CA ARG A 771 1.46 -24.29 -23.71
C ARG A 771 2.74 -24.63 -24.49
N SER A 772 3.15 -23.83 -25.48
CA SER A 772 4.33 -24.12 -26.31
C SER A 772 5.52 -23.21 -26.02
N GLU A 773 5.28 -21.89 -25.88
CA GLU A 773 6.39 -20.91 -25.80
C GLU A 773 6.86 -20.65 -24.37
N PHE A 774 5.97 -20.71 -23.37
CA PHE A 774 6.34 -20.50 -21.97
C PHE A 774 6.76 -21.82 -21.32
N LYS A 775 8.08 -22.00 -21.17
CA LYS A 775 8.64 -23.07 -20.34
C LYS A 775 8.28 -22.83 -18.89
N HIS A 776 7.70 -23.83 -18.23
CA HIS A 776 7.34 -23.75 -16.81
C HIS A 776 8.53 -23.34 -15.94
N PHE A 777 8.24 -22.62 -14.85
CA PHE A 777 9.25 -22.15 -13.92
C PHE A 777 9.95 -23.35 -13.22
N ASP A 778 11.22 -23.59 -13.56
CA ASP A 778 11.92 -24.81 -13.16
C ASP A 778 12.39 -24.76 -11.70
N LEU A 779 11.61 -25.40 -10.83
CA LEU A 779 11.91 -25.53 -9.42
C LEU A 779 13.02 -26.56 -9.11
N ALA A 780 13.60 -27.27 -10.09
CA ALA A 780 14.67 -28.24 -9.84
C ALA A 780 15.89 -27.63 -9.12
N ALA A 781 16.16 -26.34 -9.32
CA ALA A 781 17.22 -25.60 -8.61
C ALA A 781 16.94 -25.39 -7.10
N TRP A 782 15.75 -25.74 -6.60
CA TRP A 782 15.39 -25.77 -5.17
C TRP A 782 15.35 -27.19 -4.58
N ARG A 783 15.77 -28.23 -5.33
CA ARG A 783 15.87 -29.58 -4.79
C ARG A 783 17.00 -29.70 -3.79
N GLU A 784 16.66 -29.98 -2.53
CA GLU A 784 17.61 -30.42 -1.52
C GLU A 784 17.64 -31.95 -1.50
N THR A 785 18.81 -32.57 -1.58
CA THR A 785 18.93 -34.02 -1.30
C THR A 785 18.71 -34.27 0.19
N PRO A 786 17.89 -35.27 0.59
CA PRO A 786 17.74 -35.65 2.00
C PRO A 786 19.10 -35.88 2.67
N PHE A 787 19.23 -35.46 3.92
CA PHE A 787 20.49 -35.51 4.66
C PHE A 787 20.81 -36.96 5.08
N ASP A 788 21.48 -37.72 4.20
CA ASP A 788 21.78 -39.12 4.43
C ASP A 788 22.93 -39.30 5.44
N LEU A 789 22.57 -39.45 6.72
CA LEU A 789 23.50 -39.71 7.82
C LEU A 789 24.43 -40.91 7.56
N ASN A 790 24.04 -41.89 6.72
CA ASN A 790 24.87 -43.06 6.44
C ASN A 790 26.07 -42.71 5.53
N ASN A 791 25.88 -41.77 4.61
CA ASN A 791 26.94 -41.33 3.71
C ASN A 791 28.00 -40.48 4.43
N ASP A 792 27.65 -39.59 5.37
CA ASP A 792 28.69 -38.93 6.19
C ASP A 792 29.23 -39.85 7.30
N LEU A 793 28.44 -40.78 7.87
CA LEU A 793 29.03 -41.81 8.73
C LEU A 793 30.07 -42.65 8.00
N THR A 794 29.91 -42.92 6.70
CA THR A 794 30.93 -43.61 5.91
C THR A 794 32.07 -42.68 5.47
N LEU A 795 31.83 -41.42 5.09
CA LEU A 795 32.87 -40.43 4.81
C LEU A 795 33.73 -40.13 6.05
N THR A 796 33.12 -39.91 7.20
CA THR A 796 33.78 -39.77 8.50
C THR A 796 34.51 -41.06 8.92
N LYS A 797 33.99 -42.25 8.63
CA LYS A 797 34.74 -43.52 8.80
C LYS A 797 35.93 -43.63 7.83
N GLN A 798 35.81 -43.16 6.59
CA GLN A 798 36.92 -43.10 5.62
C GLN A 798 38.00 -42.09 6.06
N LEU A 799 37.63 -40.91 6.53
CA LEU A 799 38.54 -39.90 7.07
C LEU A 799 39.24 -40.40 8.34
N LYS A 800 38.53 -41.10 9.23
CA LYS A 800 39.12 -41.78 10.40
C LYS A 800 40.03 -42.95 9.99
N ARG A 801 39.72 -43.71 8.93
CA ARG A 801 40.60 -44.73 8.33
C ARG A 801 41.87 -44.12 7.73
N ARG A 802 41.76 -43.04 6.91
CA ARG A 802 42.91 -42.29 6.37
C ARG A 802 43.80 -41.71 7.47
N LYS A 803 43.22 -41.12 8.53
CA LYS A 803 43.99 -40.64 9.70
C LYS A 803 44.68 -41.78 10.45
N ARG A 804 44.08 -42.97 10.59
CA ARG A 804 44.75 -44.16 11.17
C ARG A 804 45.90 -44.67 10.28
N ALA A 805 45.72 -44.74 8.96
CA ALA A 805 46.74 -45.19 8.02
C ALA A 805 47.98 -44.26 7.98
N ASN A 806 47.79 -42.95 8.09
CA ASN A 806 48.91 -42.01 8.22
C ASN A 806 49.61 -42.11 9.58
N LYS A 807 48.88 -42.45 10.66
CA LYS A 807 49.46 -42.58 12.00
C LYS A 807 50.38 -43.81 12.13
N SER A 808 50.07 -44.94 11.47
CA SER A 808 50.96 -46.11 11.47
C SER A 808 52.26 -45.89 10.67
N LYS A 809 52.22 -45.12 9.58
CA LYS A 809 53.45 -44.70 8.86
C LYS A 809 54.34 -43.77 9.71
N SER A 810 53.75 -42.95 10.58
CA SER A 810 54.51 -42.03 11.45
C SER A 810 55.25 -42.71 12.62
N GLN A 811 55.01 -43.99 12.88
CA GLN A 811 55.48 -44.65 14.11
C GLN A 811 56.75 -45.52 13.92
N LYS A 812 57.37 -45.47 12.73
CA LYS A 812 58.59 -46.22 12.39
C LYS A 812 59.89 -45.40 12.36
N SER A 813 59.90 -44.17 12.88
CA SER A 813 61.11 -43.37 13.04
C SER A 813 61.09 -42.50 14.30
N LYS A 814 61.74 -42.99 15.36
CA LYS A 814 62.62 -42.24 16.29
C LYS A 814 63.06 -43.16 17.44
N THR A 815 64.30 -43.62 17.39
CA THR A 815 64.96 -44.32 18.50
C THR A 815 66.21 -43.55 18.90
N THR A 816 66.05 -42.73 19.93
CA THR A 816 67.01 -42.48 21.02
C THR A 816 68.50 -42.31 20.69
N LYS A 817 69.02 -41.10 20.95
CA LYS A 817 70.07 -40.93 21.96
C LYS A 817 70.07 -39.54 22.61
N LEU A 818 70.42 -39.52 23.90
CA LEU A 818 70.60 -38.34 24.75
C LEU A 818 72.01 -37.78 24.59
N ILE A 819 72.22 -36.51 24.99
CA ILE A 819 73.07 -36.14 26.14
C ILE A 819 72.79 -34.69 26.59
N LYS A 820 73.28 -34.35 27.80
CA LYS A 820 73.11 -33.12 28.60
C LYS A 820 73.80 -31.89 27.91
N THR A 821 73.76 -30.63 28.39
CA THR A 821 73.73 -30.14 29.79
C THR A 821 73.37 -28.63 29.92
N THR A 822 72.68 -28.26 31.01
CA THR A 822 72.75 -27.00 31.82
C THR A 822 72.50 -25.56 31.27
N SER A 823 72.08 -24.72 32.23
CA SER A 823 72.41 -23.30 32.47
C SER A 823 71.71 -22.14 31.69
N THR A 824 70.67 -21.60 32.33
CA THR A 824 70.48 -20.18 32.76
C THR A 824 70.42 -18.98 31.79
N SER A 825 69.78 -17.92 32.33
CA SER A 825 69.94 -16.47 32.09
C SER A 825 69.33 -15.79 30.84
N THR A 826 68.15 -15.22 31.06
CA THR A 826 67.81 -13.77 31.00
C THR A 826 68.21 -12.87 29.81
N THR A 827 67.25 -12.01 29.45
CA THR A 827 67.36 -10.59 28.99
C THR A 827 67.13 -10.28 27.50
N GLN A 828 66.53 -9.10 27.31
CA GLN A 828 66.27 -8.36 26.06
C GLN A 828 67.62 -7.98 25.38
N ASN A 829 67.73 -7.62 24.09
CA ASN A 829 66.98 -6.52 23.45
C ASN A 829 67.11 -6.47 21.90
N LYS A 830 66.53 -5.41 21.33
CA LYS A 830 66.57 -4.91 19.92
C LYS A 830 68.02 -4.70 19.40
N THR A 831 68.36 -4.48 18.10
CA THR A 831 67.64 -4.00 16.89
C THR A 831 68.50 -4.18 15.61
N LYS A 832 67.90 -4.11 14.39
CA LYS A 832 68.52 -3.70 13.09
C LYS A 832 69.64 -4.61 12.50
N GLN A 833 70.04 -4.58 11.21
CA GLN A 833 69.42 -4.21 9.91
C GLN A 833 70.30 -4.81 8.76
N ASN A 834 69.71 -5.09 7.58
CA ASN A 834 70.39 -5.30 6.27
C ASN A 834 71.35 -6.53 6.17
N GLU A 835 71.71 -7.14 5.03
CA GLU A 835 71.22 -7.10 3.62
C GLU A 835 71.69 -8.37 2.83
N VAL A 836 71.50 -8.36 1.49
CA VAL A 836 72.18 -9.20 0.46
C VAL A 836 71.62 -10.60 0.13
N LYS A 837 70.82 -10.65 -0.96
CA LYS A 837 70.94 -11.48 -2.21
C LYS A 837 71.72 -12.82 -2.12
N PHE A 838 71.36 -13.90 -2.84
CA PHE A 838 71.17 -13.96 -4.31
C PHE A 838 70.71 -15.38 -4.78
N ARG A 839 70.20 -15.47 -6.02
CA ARG A 839 70.05 -16.66 -6.92
C ARG A 839 68.97 -17.69 -6.55
N ASN A 840 68.48 -18.54 -7.47
CA ASN A 840 68.03 -18.38 -8.88
C ASN A 840 67.55 -19.77 -9.38
N ALA A 841 66.76 -19.80 -10.47
CA ALA A 841 66.60 -20.91 -11.42
C ALA A 841 65.87 -22.20 -10.96
N THR A 842 65.13 -22.95 -11.81
CA THR A 842 64.36 -22.64 -13.05
C THR A 842 63.45 -23.84 -13.41
N ASN A 843 62.32 -23.57 -14.09
CA ASN A 843 61.67 -24.31 -15.21
C ASN A 843 60.12 -24.29 -15.09
N VAL A 844 59.31 -23.82 -16.05
CA VAL A 844 59.18 -24.07 -17.52
C VAL A 844 58.43 -25.40 -17.75
N LEU A 845 57.28 -25.49 -18.43
CA LEU A 845 56.67 -24.78 -19.60
C LEU A 845 55.27 -24.17 -19.27
N GLU A 846 54.86 -22.99 -19.78
CA GLU A 846 54.21 -22.66 -21.08
C GLU A 846 52.83 -23.32 -21.30
N SER A 847 51.78 -22.66 -21.84
CA SER A 847 51.58 -21.31 -22.44
C SER A 847 50.09 -20.91 -22.25
N SER A 848 49.52 -19.73 -22.54
CA SER A 848 49.94 -18.35 -22.94
C SER A 848 48.66 -17.46 -22.91
N ASN A 849 48.59 -16.25 -23.50
CA ASN A 849 49.10 -14.97 -22.99
C ASN A 849 48.24 -13.79 -23.55
N ASN A 850 48.57 -12.53 -23.20
CA ASN A 850 48.09 -11.23 -23.71
C ASN A 850 46.76 -10.71 -23.11
N ASN A 851 46.63 -9.45 -22.66
CA ASN A 851 47.55 -8.29 -22.72
C ASN A 851 47.57 -7.44 -21.43
N ARG A 852 48.55 -6.51 -21.32
CA ARG A 852 48.87 -5.74 -20.09
C ARG A 852 48.04 -4.46 -19.90
N PRO A 853 47.89 -3.96 -18.65
CA PRO A 853 47.43 -2.60 -18.35
C PRO A 853 48.57 -1.56 -18.48
N LEU A 854 48.19 -0.28 -18.61
CA LEU A 854 49.08 0.89 -18.57
C LEU A 854 48.85 1.70 -17.27
N GLN A 855 49.93 2.18 -16.65
CA GLN A 855 49.88 3.20 -15.60
C GLN A 855 50.28 4.56 -16.19
N VAL A 856 49.68 5.64 -15.67
CA VAL A 856 50.03 7.04 -16.01
C VAL A 856 50.14 7.84 -14.72
N ASN A 857 51.29 8.46 -14.48
CA ASN A 857 51.50 9.42 -13.39
C ASN A 857 50.99 10.81 -13.81
N ILE A 858 50.48 11.57 -12.84
CA ILE A 858 50.06 12.97 -13.05
C ILE A 858 50.71 13.84 -11.97
N ASN A 859 51.48 14.85 -12.38
CA ASN A 859 51.99 15.90 -11.50
C ASN A 859 50.90 16.97 -11.28
N ILE A 860 50.88 17.55 -10.08
CA ILE A 860 49.98 18.66 -9.73
C ILE A 860 50.80 19.96 -9.68
N GLN A 861 50.38 20.96 -10.45
CA GLN A 861 50.77 22.35 -10.22
C GLN A 861 49.57 23.12 -9.66
N VAL A 862 49.83 24.00 -8.69
CA VAL A 862 48.82 24.88 -8.07
C VAL A 862 49.10 26.31 -8.53
N LEU A 863 48.06 26.99 -9.01
CA LEU A 863 48.07 28.43 -9.27
C LEU A 863 46.99 29.11 -8.41
N HIS A 864 47.32 30.26 -7.85
CA HIS A 864 46.44 31.14 -7.08
C HIS A 864 46.33 32.49 -7.77
N GLN A 865 45.13 33.05 -7.89
CA GLN A 865 44.90 34.49 -8.03
C GLN A 865 43.63 34.92 -7.25
N PRO A 866 43.52 36.19 -6.76
CA PRO A 866 42.68 36.48 -5.59
C PRO A 866 41.76 37.72 -5.70
N THR A 867 40.85 37.87 -4.70
CA THR A 867 40.07 39.10 -4.34
C THR A 867 38.98 39.58 -5.34
N ASN A 868 37.96 40.39 -5.00
CA ASN A 868 37.24 40.72 -3.73
C ASN A 868 35.95 41.52 -4.06
N THR A 869 34.79 41.25 -3.42
CA THR A 869 33.79 42.28 -3.05
C THR A 869 32.75 41.77 -2.03
N LYS A 870 32.29 42.68 -1.16
CA LYS A 870 31.73 42.44 0.19
C LYS A 870 30.23 42.10 0.27
N ARG A 871 29.90 41.13 1.15
CA ARG A 871 28.72 41.01 2.05
C ARG A 871 27.31 40.72 1.46
N PRO A 872 26.35 40.23 2.29
CA PRO A 872 26.46 39.78 3.69
C PRO A 872 26.38 38.25 3.86
N MET A 873 26.72 37.73 5.05
CA MET A 873 26.67 36.30 5.40
C MET A 873 25.60 36.02 6.45
N ILE A 874 24.75 35.02 6.22
CA ILE A 874 24.28 34.08 7.27
C ILE A 874 24.21 32.69 6.63
N THR A 875 25.06 31.76 7.08
CA THR A 875 24.88 30.32 6.90
C THR A 875 25.43 29.59 8.12
N SER A 876 24.54 29.06 8.95
CA SER A 876 24.87 27.96 9.85
C SER A 876 25.10 26.69 9.04
N LYS A 877 25.99 25.81 9.50
CA LYS A 877 26.23 24.52 8.84
C LYS A 877 25.04 23.58 9.09
N PRO A 878 24.43 22.96 8.06
CA PRO A 878 23.80 21.67 8.22
C PRO A 878 24.90 20.59 8.33
N GLU A 879 24.70 19.58 9.19
CA GLU A 879 25.57 18.41 9.22
C GLU A 879 25.25 17.43 8.06
N HIS A 880 26.17 16.50 7.79
CA HIS A 880 26.22 15.79 6.51
C HIS A 880 25.19 14.66 6.36
N ASN A 881 24.00 15.00 5.85
CA ASN A 881 23.23 14.06 5.03
C ASN A 881 23.90 13.92 3.66
N TYR A 882 24.46 12.75 3.36
CA TYR A 882 25.16 12.47 2.11
C TYR A 882 24.19 12.22 0.95
N VAL A 883 23.77 13.29 0.27
CA VAL A 883 23.25 13.17 -1.10
C VAL A 883 24.45 12.97 -2.03
N VAL A 884 24.58 11.79 -2.63
CA VAL A 884 25.67 11.47 -3.57
C VAL A 884 25.38 12.09 -4.93
N LEU A 885 25.60 13.41 -5.04
CA LEU A 885 25.41 14.18 -6.26
C LEU A 885 26.51 13.90 -7.29
N VAL A 886 26.27 12.95 -8.19
CA VAL A 886 27.11 12.74 -9.39
C VAL A 886 26.86 13.89 -10.37
N THR A 887 27.68 14.94 -10.29
CA THR A 887 27.66 16.06 -11.24
C THR A 887 28.52 15.74 -12.47
N PRO A 888 27.95 15.73 -13.70
CA PRO A 888 28.75 15.58 -14.90
C PRO A 888 29.65 16.80 -15.12
N ARG A 889 30.96 16.61 -15.19
CA ARG A 889 31.88 17.68 -15.64
C ARG A 889 31.67 17.92 -17.15
N PRO A 890 31.55 19.17 -17.62
CA PRO A 890 31.47 19.45 -19.05
C PRO A 890 32.83 19.19 -19.71
N THR A 891 32.91 18.16 -20.56
CA THR A 891 34.11 17.82 -21.35
C THR A 891 33.97 18.26 -22.80
N THR A 892 34.50 19.46 -23.11
CA THR A 892 34.48 20.08 -24.44
C THR A 892 35.54 19.50 -25.39
N THR A 893 35.41 18.23 -25.76
CA THR A 893 36.29 17.57 -26.75
C THR A 893 35.51 16.86 -27.86
N ARG A 894 35.32 17.54 -28.99
CA ARG A 894 34.95 16.87 -30.26
C ARG A 894 36.15 16.06 -30.77
N ARG A 895 35.95 14.77 -31.05
CA ARG A 895 36.69 13.96 -32.04
C ARG A 895 35.81 12.76 -32.48
N PRO A 896 36.06 12.16 -33.66
CA PRO A 896 35.02 11.44 -34.40
C PRO A 896 34.77 10.01 -33.93
N PHE A 897 33.55 9.52 -34.18
CA PHE A 897 33.19 8.11 -34.06
C PHE A 897 33.82 7.28 -35.17
N THR A 898 34.27 6.07 -34.83
CA THR A 898 34.54 4.97 -35.77
C THR A 898 33.60 3.81 -35.43
N ASN A 899 33.01 3.18 -36.45
CA ASN A 899 31.94 2.20 -36.27
C ASN A 899 32.38 0.94 -35.50
N ILE A 900 31.64 0.59 -34.45
CA ILE A 900 31.47 -0.79 -33.98
C ILE A 900 29.96 -0.99 -33.78
N THR A 901 29.39 -1.97 -34.46
CA THR A 901 27.93 -2.19 -34.54
C THR A 901 27.42 -3.16 -33.47
N TYR A 902 26.47 -2.70 -32.66
CA TYR A 902 25.48 -3.54 -31.99
C TYR A 902 24.07 -2.98 -32.27
N PRO A 903 23.03 -3.82 -32.39
CA PRO A 903 21.74 -3.39 -32.93
C PRO A 903 20.95 -2.52 -31.94
N THR A 904 20.76 -1.25 -32.30
CA THR A 904 19.83 -0.33 -31.63
C THR A 904 18.39 -0.57 -32.10
N PHE A 905 17.45 -0.66 -31.16
CA PHE A 905 16.02 -0.69 -31.44
C PHE A 905 15.57 0.62 -32.13
N LEU A 906 14.93 0.51 -33.29
CA LEU A 906 14.36 1.62 -34.05
C LEU A 906 12.84 1.55 -34.05
N TYR A 907 12.19 2.44 -33.32
CA TYR A 907 10.78 2.75 -33.54
C TYR A 907 10.64 3.54 -34.85
N SER A 908 10.04 2.94 -35.88
CA SER A 908 9.78 3.61 -37.16
C SER A 908 8.58 4.56 -37.07
N GLN A 909 8.80 5.85 -37.30
CA GLN A 909 7.73 6.81 -37.56
C GLN A 909 7.43 6.87 -39.07
N ALA A 910 6.17 6.59 -39.43
CA ALA A 910 5.59 6.73 -40.76
C ALA A 910 4.05 6.67 -40.61
N TYR A 911 3.23 7.48 -41.26
CA TYR A 911 3.48 8.66 -42.10
C TYR A 911 2.25 9.58 -42.00
N ASN A 912 2.42 10.90 -42.19
CA ASN A 912 1.44 11.70 -42.93
C ASN A 912 2.11 13.02 -43.38
N LYS A 913 2.09 13.27 -44.69
CA LYS A 913 2.51 14.56 -45.29
C LYS A 913 1.26 15.39 -45.61
N PRO A 914 1.30 16.72 -45.47
CA PRO A 914 0.48 17.62 -46.26
C PRO A 914 1.18 17.93 -47.61
N ASP A 915 0.40 18.16 -48.66
CA ASP A 915 0.90 18.68 -49.94
C ASP A 915 0.64 20.19 -50.11
N ASN A 916 1.35 20.77 -51.08
CA ASN A 916 1.50 22.21 -51.40
C ASN A 916 0.17 22.89 -51.87
N TYR A 917 0.04 24.21 -52.10
CA TYR A 917 0.99 25.22 -52.58
C TYR A 917 0.55 26.69 -52.35
N ASN A 918 1.53 27.62 -52.41
CA ASN A 918 1.49 29.03 -52.89
C ASN A 918 0.80 30.19 -52.10
N LEU A 919 1.65 31.15 -51.69
CA LEU A 919 1.67 32.60 -52.05
C LEU A 919 0.31 33.32 -52.27
N ALA A 920 -0.01 34.48 -51.68
CA ALA A 920 0.80 35.71 -51.62
C ALA A 920 0.23 36.83 -50.69
N THR A 921 1.09 37.80 -50.34
CA THR A 921 0.85 39.23 -49.99
C THR A 921 -0.57 39.72 -49.58
N ASN A 922 -0.73 40.20 -48.33
CA ASN A 922 -0.82 41.65 -48.03
C ASN A 922 -0.96 42.02 -46.52
N LYS A 923 -0.63 43.29 -46.23
CA LYS A 923 -0.81 44.10 -45.00
C LYS A 923 -1.14 45.53 -45.49
N PRO A 924 -1.51 46.55 -44.65
CA PRO A 924 -1.67 46.61 -43.18
C PRO A 924 -3.02 47.29 -42.75
N GLN A 925 -3.05 47.93 -41.57
CA GLN A 925 -4.00 49.00 -41.10
C GLN A 925 -5.38 48.56 -40.56
N PHE A 926 -6.04 49.24 -39.60
CA PHE A 926 -5.63 50.06 -38.43
C PHE A 926 -6.87 50.30 -37.51
N LEU A 927 -6.68 50.89 -36.31
CA LEU A 927 -7.71 51.40 -35.36
C LEU A 927 -8.65 50.34 -34.70
N ASN A 928 -9.49 50.68 -33.71
CA ASN A 928 -9.26 51.28 -32.37
C ASN A 928 -10.59 51.32 -31.59
N ASN A 929 -10.54 51.38 -30.24
CA ASN A 929 -11.61 51.90 -29.34
C ASN A 929 -12.98 51.16 -29.31
N MET A 930 -13.90 51.40 -28.35
CA MET A 930 -13.82 51.46 -26.87
C MET A 930 -15.25 51.43 -26.25
N ILE A 931 -15.38 51.18 -24.93
CA ILE A 931 -16.48 51.62 -24.01
C ILE A 931 -17.89 50.94 -24.07
N ASN A 932 -18.13 50.09 -23.06
CA ASN A 932 -19.20 50.04 -22.03
C ASN A 932 -20.73 50.23 -22.25
N TYR A 933 -21.46 49.55 -21.34
CA TYR A 933 -22.65 49.95 -20.53
C TYR A 933 -24.10 49.50 -20.90
N ALA A 934 -24.83 49.11 -19.81
CA ALA A 934 -26.29 49.04 -19.54
C ALA A 934 -27.21 48.24 -20.51
N SER A 935 -28.11 47.30 -20.14
CA SER A 935 -28.93 46.95 -18.94
C SER A 935 -30.42 47.39 -18.98
N VAL A 936 -31.29 46.67 -18.23
CA VAL A 936 -32.74 46.90 -17.93
C VAL A 936 -33.76 46.42 -19.01
N ASN A 937 -34.90 45.72 -18.80
CA ASN A 937 -35.58 44.86 -17.80
C ASN A 937 -37.06 44.61 -18.31
N VAL A 938 -37.87 43.74 -17.66
CA VAL A 938 -39.38 43.70 -17.58
C VAL A 938 -40.28 42.92 -18.60
N HIS A 939 -40.84 41.78 -18.11
CA HIS A 939 -42.20 41.16 -18.29
C HIS A 939 -42.78 40.80 -19.70
N LYS A 940 -43.79 39.90 -19.88
CA LYS A 940 -44.94 39.43 -19.04
C LYS A 940 -45.44 38.00 -19.41
N ARG A 941 -46.35 37.37 -18.64
CA ARG A 941 -46.96 36.01 -18.87
C ARG A 941 -48.28 36.05 -19.69
N PRO A 942 -48.83 34.89 -20.12
CA PRO A 942 -49.97 34.29 -19.39
C PRO A 942 -49.85 32.75 -19.10
N ASN A 943 -50.94 32.08 -18.65
CA ASN A 943 -50.98 30.70 -18.11
C ASN A 943 -51.92 29.76 -18.92
N ILE A 944 -51.82 28.41 -18.76
CA ILE A 944 -52.91 27.44 -18.38
C ILE A 944 -52.47 25.94 -18.46
N HIS A 945 -53.27 25.06 -17.87
CA HIS A 945 -53.05 23.71 -17.30
C HIS A 945 -52.90 22.45 -18.21
N LEU A 946 -52.09 21.51 -17.69
CA LEU A 946 -52.30 20.03 -17.48
C LEU A 946 -52.31 18.96 -18.62
N ASN A 947 -51.70 17.82 -18.23
CA ASN A 947 -51.99 16.40 -18.53
C ASN A 947 -51.58 15.68 -19.85
N THR A 948 -50.42 14.99 -19.75
CA THR A 948 -50.20 13.54 -20.00
C THR A 948 -50.27 12.89 -21.42
N TYR A 949 -49.49 11.80 -21.54
CA TYR A 949 -49.61 10.62 -22.45
C TYR A 949 -48.98 10.62 -23.87
N ARG A 950 -47.87 9.85 -23.96
CA ARG A 950 -47.36 8.93 -25.03
C ARG A 950 -47.15 9.40 -26.50
N PRO A 951 -46.29 8.67 -27.26
CA PRO A 951 -45.99 8.94 -28.67
C PRO A 951 -46.73 8.04 -29.68
N THR A 952 -46.80 8.50 -30.94
CA THR A 952 -47.11 7.75 -32.18
C THR A 952 -46.11 8.23 -33.26
N ILE A 953 -45.42 7.39 -34.05
CA ILE A 953 -45.82 6.28 -34.94
C ILE A 953 -46.49 6.76 -36.23
N PHE A 954 -45.87 6.43 -37.37
CA PHE A 954 -46.39 5.98 -38.68
C PHE A 954 -45.15 5.67 -39.56
N GLU A 955 -45.07 4.68 -40.45
CA GLU A 955 -45.98 3.62 -40.98
C GLU A 955 -45.06 2.40 -41.35
N ASP A 956 -45.40 1.21 -41.88
CA ASP A 956 -46.64 0.64 -42.44
C ASP A 956 -46.73 -0.90 -42.21
N GLN A 957 -46.64 -1.73 -43.27
CA GLN A 957 -47.09 -3.13 -43.38
C GLN A 957 -46.35 -3.87 -44.55
N PRO A 958 -46.59 -5.18 -44.86
CA PRO A 958 -47.72 -6.05 -44.47
C PRO A 958 -47.45 -7.50 -43.98
N PHE A 959 -48.37 -7.99 -43.10
CA PHE A 959 -49.00 -9.34 -43.02
C PHE A 959 -48.15 -10.66 -42.95
N SER A 960 -48.51 -11.74 -42.22
CA SER A 960 -49.61 -12.00 -41.23
C SER A 960 -49.49 -13.39 -40.54
N VAL A 961 -49.86 -13.49 -39.24
CA VAL A 961 -50.75 -14.55 -38.61
C VAL A 961 -50.37 -16.06 -38.71
N SER A 962 -50.41 -16.96 -37.69
CA SER A 962 -50.70 -16.89 -36.23
C SER A 962 -50.41 -18.21 -35.45
N ASN A 963 -50.22 -18.11 -34.13
CA ASN A 963 -50.66 -19.01 -33.02
C ASN A 963 -50.19 -20.50 -32.85
N LYS A 964 -50.15 -20.93 -31.57
CA LYS A 964 -49.88 -22.27 -30.97
C LYS A 964 -51.23 -23.01 -30.69
N PRO A 965 -51.36 -24.14 -29.92
CA PRO A 965 -50.39 -25.11 -29.34
C PRO A 965 -50.80 -26.63 -29.42
N THR A 966 -49.91 -27.56 -29.00
CA THR A 966 -50.11 -28.91 -28.33
C THR A 966 -48.75 -29.65 -28.32
N GLN A 967 -48.24 -30.34 -27.28
CA GLN A 967 -48.61 -31.51 -26.44
C GLN A 967 -48.19 -32.91 -26.95
N TYR A 968 -47.46 -33.64 -26.08
CA TYR A 968 -47.10 -35.08 -25.99
C TYR A 968 -47.51 -36.08 -27.10
N TYR A 969 -46.56 -36.92 -27.57
CA TYR A 969 -46.33 -38.27 -27.00
C TYR A 969 -45.02 -38.96 -27.49
N SER A 970 -44.71 -40.12 -26.90
CA SER A 970 -43.50 -40.96 -27.11
C SER A 970 -43.65 -41.97 -28.27
N THR A 971 -42.54 -42.41 -28.91
CA THR A 971 -42.18 -43.86 -29.02
C THR A 971 -40.82 -44.21 -29.70
N ASN A 972 -40.00 -44.99 -28.99
CA ASN A 972 -39.26 -46.20 -29.40
C ASN A 972 -38.44 -46.35 -30.72
N LYS A 973 -37.11 -46.48 -30.51
CA LYS A 973 -36.21 -47.62 -30.91
C LYS A 973 -35.64 -47.75 -32.37
N PRO A 974 -34.60 -48.59 -32.60
CA PRO A 974 -33.50 -48.28 -33.54
C PRO A 974 -33.11 -49.39 -34.56
N LEU A 975 -32.07 -49.13 -35.37
CA LEU A 975 -31.00 -50.03 -35.92
C LEU A 975 -29.85 -49.10 -36.39
N GLN A 976 -28.52 -49.29 -36.28
CA GLN A 976 -27.57 -50.43 -36.31
C GLN A 976 -26.92 -50.68 -37.69
N ASN A 977 -25.65 -50.24 -37.88
CA ASN A 977 -24.53 -50.94 -38.57
C ASN A 977 -23.35 -49.99 -38.90
N SER A 978 -22.12 -50.45 -39.23
CA SER A 978 -21.14 -51.33 -38.52
C SER A 978 -20.02 -51.79 -39.48
N TYR A 979 -18.75 -51.48 -39.18
CA TYR A 979 -17.48 -52.08 -39.68
C TYR A 979 -16.35 -51.49 -38.77
N SER A 980 -15.46 -52.17 -38.03
CA SER A 980 -14.77 -53.49 -38.12
C SER A 980 -13.57 -53.46 -39.10
N LEU A 981 -12.33 -53.93 -38.82
CA LEU A 981 -11.64 -54.58 -37.67
C LEU A 981 -10.18 -54.00 -37.58
N SER A 982 -9.18 -54.40 -36.76
CA SER A 982 -8.89 -55.58 -35.90
C SER A 982 -8.10 -55.16 -34.62
N SER A 983 -8.06 -55.90 -33.49
CA SER A 983 -7.24 -57.07 -33.08
C SER A 983 -5.73 -56.78 -32.90
N ASN A 984 -4.99 -57.15 -31.82
CA ASN A 984 -5.19 -57.94 -30.57
C ASN A 984 -3.99 -57.58 -29.61
N ASN A 985 -3.72 -58.00 -28.35
CA ASN A 985 -4.23 -58.89 -27.27
C ASN A 985 -3.37 -58.55 -25.97
N TYR A 986 -3.50 -59.02 -24.70
CA TYR A 986 -4.44 -59.85 -23.92
C TYR A 986 -4.16 -59.70 -22.37
N PHE A 987 -5.21 -59.74 -21.51
CA PHE A 987 -5.28 -60.37 -20.15
C PHE A 987 -4.37 -59.84 -18.98
N ASN A 988 -4.73 -59.91 -17.67
CA ASN A 988 -5.88 -60.55 -16.98
C ASN A 988 -6.27 -59.82 -15.66
N GLU A 989 -7.43 -60.15 -15.06
CA GLU A 989 -7.95 -59.63 -13.78
C GLU A 989 -7.66 -60.56 -12.56
N LYS A 990 -7.81 -60.07 -11.29
CA LYS A 990 -8.91 -60.49 -10.37
C LYS A 990 -8.88 -59.97 -8.90
N ARG A 991 -10.11 -59.68 -8.41
CA ARG A 991 -10.71 -59.91 -7.06
C ARG A 991 -10.31 -59.08 -5.82
N ARG A 992 -11.37 -58.67 -5.09
CA ARG A 992 -11.42 -58.39 -3.64
C ARG A 992 -11.55 -59.68 -2.81
N PRO A 993 -11.29 -59.63 -1.49
CA PRO A 993 -12.29 -60.10 -0.51
C PRO A 993 -12.67 -58.99 0.51
N GLN A 994 -13.30 -59.36 1.63
CA GLN A 994 -14.12 -58.49 2.50
C GLN A 994 -14.07 -58.98 3.98
N LEU A 995 -14.54 -58.13 4.91
CA LEU A 995 -14.98 -58.39 6.30
C LEU A 995 -13.98 -58.15 7.47
N ASP A 996 -14.49 -57.35 8.42
CA ASP A 996 -14.48 -57.42 9.91
C ASP A 996 -13.19 -57.46 10.75
N GLY A 997 -13.25 -56.84 11.95
CA GLY A 997 -12.33 -57.14 13.06
C GLY A 997 -11.96 -55.97 14.00
N LEU A 998 -12.60 -55.91 15.18
CA LEU A 998 -12.41 -54.97 16.29
C LEU A 998 -11.00 -54.95 16.95
N ASP A 999 -10.63 -53.76 17.44
CA ASP A 999 -10.02 -53.38 18.74
C ASP A 999 -8.67 -53.93 19.28
N ASP A 1000 -8.02 -53.02 20.03
CA ASP A 1000 -7.02 -53.14 21.11
C ASP A 1000 -5.69 -53.92 20.99
N ILE A 1001 -4.58 -53.16 21.18
CA ILE A 1001 -3.65 -53.23 22.35
C ILE A 1001 -2.58 -52.13 22.15
N PHE A 1002 -2.50 -51.05 22.94
CA PHE A 1002 -2.02 -50.86 24.34
C PHE A 1002 -0.49 -50.95 24.58
N MET A 1003 0.10 -49.80 24.97
CA MET A 1003 1.26 -49.64 25.90
C MET A 1003 2.67 -50.13 25.39
N GLU A 1004 3.83 -49.70 25.91
CA GLU A 1004 4.17 -48.79 27.03
C GLU A 1004 5.60 -48.16 26.93
N PHE A 1005 6.00 -47.42 27.97
CA PHE A 1005 7.33 -46.91 28.36
C PHE A 1005 7.91 -45.64 27.70
N PHE A 1006 8.43 -44.64 28.44
CA PHE A 1006 8.09 -44.04 29.75
C PHE A 1006 9.04 -42.84 30.02
N TYR A 1007 8.54 -41.70 30.53
CA TYR A 1007 9.20 -40.76 31.50
C TYR A 1007 10.58 -40.13 31.12
N ASN A 1008 11.07 -39.02 31.68
CA ASN A 1008 10.56 -37.98 32.61
C ASN A 1008 11.25 -36.63 32.23
N SER A 1009 10.98 -35.43 32.76
CA SER A 1009 10.36 -35.02 34.03
C SER A 1009 9.83 -33.58 34.02
N ASP A 1010 8.75 -33.33 34.78
CA ASP A 1010 8.50 -32.21 35.73
C ASP A 1010 8.75 -30.72 35.33
N ARG A 1011 7.89 -29.74 35.69
CA ARG A 1011 6.64 -29.77 36.49
C ARG A 1011 5.77 -28.49 36.32
N THR A 1012 4.45 -28.68 36.36
CA THR A 1012 3.35 -27.94 37.09
C THR A 1012 3.58 -26.50 37.59
N VAL A 1013 2.58 -25.61 37.73
CA VAL A 1013 1.18 -25.73 38.25
C VAL A 1013 0.32 -24.64 37.56
N GLU A 1014 -0.93 -24.75 37.08
CA GLU A 1014 -2.09 -25.65 37.24
C GLU A 1014 -3.16 -25.27 38.31
N SER A 1015 -4.28 -24.70 37.86
CA SER A 1015 -5.65 -24.94 38.37
C SER A 1015 -6.63 -24.21 37.44
N ALA A 1016 -7.53 -24.94 36.75
CA ALA A 1016 -8.93 -25.21 37.13
C ALA A 1016 -9.85 -23.97 37.05
N ILE A 1017 -11.06 -24.02 36.51
CA ILE A 1017 -12.07 -25.11 36.51
C ILE A 1017 -12.53 -25.49 35.08
N ASN A 1018 -13.17 -26.65 34.95
CA ASN A 1018 -13.59 -27.32 33.71
C ASN A 1018 -15.07 -27.74 33.83
N ILE A 1019 -15.85 -27.79 32.73
CA ILE A 1019 -17.04 -28.66 32.46
C ILE A 1019 -18.19 -28.66 33.53
N ASN A 1020 -19.49 -28.52 33.25
CA ASN A 1020 -20.36 -28.61 32.05
C ASN A 1020 -21.64 -27.73 32.33
N ASP A 1021 -22.74 -27.66 31.57
CA ASP A 1021 -23.27 -28.45 30.44
C ASP A 1021 -24.19 -27.58 29.54
N LYS A 1022 -24.78 -28.16 28.49
CA LYS A 1022 -25.73 -27.50 27.57
C LYS A 1022 -27.13 -27.28 28.18
N LEU A 1023 -27.82 -26.22 27.72
CA LEU A 1023 -29.28 -26.20 27.52
C LEU A 1023 -29.68 -25.04 26.57
N ASP A 1024 -30.79 -25.19 25.85
CA ASP A 1024 -31.11 -24.42 24.65
C ASP A 1024 -31.68 -23.01 24.91
N PHE A 1025 -31.19 -21.99 24.19
CA PHE A 1025 -31.95 -21.31 23.12
C PHE A 1025 -31.07 -20.37 22.26
#